data_AF-A0A429ETS6-F1
#
_entry.id   AF-A0A429ETS6-F1
#
_cell.length_a   1.000
_cell.length_b   1.000
_cell.length_c   1.000
_cell.angle_alpha   90.00
_cell.angle_beta   90.00
_cell.angle_gamma   90.00
#
_symmetry.space_group_name_H-M   'P 1'
#
loop_
_entity.id
_entity.type
_entity.pdbx_description
1 polymer ?
#
loop_
_entity_poly.entity_id
_entity_poly.type
_entity_poly.pdbx_seq_one_letter_code
_entity_poly.pdbx_strand_id
1 'polypeptide(L)'
;MTEAPGTHEQMRGVAVICTAIDLEYEAGRAHLIEPIEIHRERGTVYEVGTFPTVRGHWRVVLVRTGPGNSVAGVALERAIATFAPQVVFFVGVAGGRKDVALGDVVVGDVIYDYESGKDAGNGFLPRIKTNAPSHALVQLAGFVARRGRWQQRIRPGCPKRIPTAVVKPIATGGKVVASSGSAIAKLLDQNCGDAVAVEMEGNGFLHGAYVNNRVDALVVRGISDLLSGKTENADARWQPVAAAHAAAFAYELLTHHGLESPSVAFRPKAMQPVDNLNPSTAAKLVAPALTMRRDIGTFVGRELEFQLLAQFASIHGEAISISSSNICIIDGMAGVGKTAFAIHASHKLATQFPDGQLFIPLHGHTSGQIPVSPEDALASLLLATGTDADSMPADVDSRAALWRSKMAGKSAIILLDDVSSHDQVRNLLPASKSCLVIITSRRRLEAIEDARAIAMKTLPTDEAMSLFIRISGTKEDNTDAVRELVRLCGHLPLAITLLAGRLRHHPSWTLPYLVTKVSATVDRLTHLRAENVAVETAFDLSYRNLPLDMRKTFRNLGIHIGDDFDAYSTAALDGAELAKVENDLESLHADHLIEEIAPGRYRFHDLIRDFARNLVPTAERAPIIDRLINYYIYVANLASEKLPGSDPDPKLPGTGLRFQHSDMSSELLAKEWMNRESVNLASCFNYAANHDRPRQALLLFSSFGSHMRLHGPWQQALDIHRTANVIYLALGDQPGQVEVLYHLGLMHRLVGDYPAATDALARAYAIYVDLDDRLGQAHTLNRLGVVQQLTGDYPSATSTLTNAYATYVDLNELPGQAHTLMHLGLAPRLSGDYPAATDALARAYAIYVDLDDRLGQAHTLNRLGVVQQLTSDLGAATDTLAEAHAIYVDLGHRLGQANALKNLGRVQHALGDLGAATDTLAEAHAIYLAIGDRLGQANALNCQGRLSLSRSFYEEAMKFHGKALTQAREIGALLETARASEGMGRCLIQEGDPYRGRKFLNEALRMYRNLGSSEAGNLAKFYFDQQWSSDITPSAGADPQFVKPEIADE
;
A
#
# COMPACT_ATOMS: atom_id res chain seq x y z
N MET A 1 27.07 49.51 -64.47
CA MET A 1 27.50 48.23 -63.88
C MET A 1 26.74 48.09 -62.58
N THR A 2 25.69 47.28 -62.58
CA THR A 2 24.79 47.07 -61.43
C THR A 2 24.96 45.63 -60.97
N GLU A 3 25.45 45.46 -59.75
CA GLU A 3 25.72 44.18 -59.09
C GLU A 3 24.43 43.40 -58.80
N ALA A 4 24.55 42.07 -58.84
CA ALA A 4 23.49 41.10 -58.61
C ALA A 4 23.12 40.97 -57.11
N PRO A 5 21.87 40.62 -56.76
CA PRO A 5 21.48 40.41 -55.36
C PRO A 5 21.92 39.02 -54.87
N GLY A 6 22.76 38.99 -53.82
CA GLY A 6 23.19 37.77 -53.13
C GLY A 6 22.07 37.08 -52.36
N THR A 7 21.91 35.77 -52.59
CA THR A 7 21.05 34.87 -51.83
C THR A 7 21.73 34.48 -50.52
N HIS A 8 21.20 34.90 -49.37
CA HIS A 8 21.65 34.41 -48.06
C HIS A 8 21.26 32.93 -47.90
N GLU A 9 22.22 32.02 -48.03
CA GLU A 9 22.05 30.58 -47.79
C GLU A 9 21.74 30.29 -46.32
N GLN A 10 20.53 29.80 -46.03
CA GLN A 10 20.06 29.60 -44.66
C GLN A 10 20.49 28.23 -44.11
N MET A 11 21.25 28.22 -43.00
CA MET A 11 21.64 27.01 -42.28
C MET A 11 20.47 26.43 -41.49
N ARG A 12 20.13 25.16 -41.71
CA ARG A 12 19.00 24.45 -41.09
C ARG A 12 19.30 23.92 -39.70
N GLY A 13 20.52 23.46 -39.45
CA GLY A 13 20.88 22.78 -38.21
C GLY A 13 22.23 22.06 -38.32
N VAL A 14 22.60 21.40 -37.24
CA VAL A 14 23.79 20.57 -37.06
C VAL A 14 23.37 19.11 -36.96
N ALA A 15 23.97 18.29 -37.83
CA ALA A 15 23.84 16.83 -37.81
C ALA A 15 25.19 16.21 -37.46
N VAL A 16 25.20 15.17 -36.63
CA VAL A 16 26.40 14.38 -36.34
C VAL A 16 26.25 13.00 -36.98
N ILE A 17 27.25 12.56 -37.72
CA ILE A 17 27.34 11.22 -38.30
C ILE A 17 28.51 10.49 -37.64
N CYS A 18 28.17 9.45 -36.88
CA CYS A 18 29.10 8.52 -36.27
C CYS A 18 29.31 7.31 -37.20
N THR A 19 30.57 6.93 -37.38
CA THR A 19 31.00 5.76 -38.17
C THR A 19 31.99 4.93 -37.35
N ALA A 20 32.14 3.64 -37.63
CA ALA A 20 33.04 2.75 -36.89
C ALA A 20 34.41 2.64 -37.58
N ILE A 21 34.44 2.50 -38.91
CA ILE A 21 35.66 2.23 -39.69
C ILE A 21 35.93 3.26 -40.79
N ASP A 22 37.16 3.29 -41.32
CA ASP A 22 37.60 4.26 -42.33
C ASP A 22 36.75 4.29 -43.59
N LEU A 23 36.31 3.12 -44.05
CA LEU A 23 35.51 3.01 -45.25
C LEU A 23 34.13 3.67 -45.09
N GLU A 24 33.53 3.54 -43.92
CA GLU A 24 32.25 4.17 -43.57
C GLU A 24 32.41 5.68 -43.42
N TYR A 25 33.52 6.10 -42.81
CA TYR A 25 33.90 7.49 -42.67
C TYR A 25 34.05 8.15 -44.05
N GLU A 26 34.83 7.57 -44.96
CA GLU A 26 35.02 8.09 -46.32
C GLU A 26 33.70 8.10 -47.13
N ALA A 27 32.84 7.09 -46.94
CA ALA A 27 31.52 7.07 -47.56
C ALA A 27 30.63 8.24 -47.09
N GLY A 28 30.66 8.58 -45.79
CA GLY A 28 29.99 9.77 -45.26
C GLY A 28 30.60 11.06 -45.79
N ARG A 29 31.93 11.18 -45.74
CA ARG A 29 32.70 12.34 -46.19
C ARG A 29 32.43 12.69 -47.66
N ALA A 30 32.24 11.67 -48.51
CA ALA A 30 31.96 11.84 -49.94
C ALA A 30 30.70 12.66 -50.25
N HIS A 31 29.82 12.94 -49.28
CA HIS A 31 28.63 13.78 -49.44
C HIS A 31 28.82 15.24 -49.02
N LEU A 32 29.94 15.58 -48.36
CA LEU A 32 30.23 16.94 -47.91
C LEU A 32 30.73 17.82 -49.06
N ILE A 33 30.46 19.12 -48.95
CA ILE A 33 31.01 20.15 -49.84
C ILE A 33 32.19 20.85 -49.16
N GLU A 34 33.27 21.05 -49.93
CA GLU A 34 34.46 21.79 -49.50
C GLU A 34 34.17 23.30 -49.30
N PRO A 35 34.82 23.97 -48.32
CA PRO A 35 35.90 23.46 -47.48
C PRO A 35 35.43 22.62 -46.29
N ILE A 36 36.18 21.56 -45.96
CA ILE A 36 35.98 20.75 -44.74
C ILE A 36 36.88 21.28 -43.61
N GLU A 37 36.28 21.64 -42.47
CA GLU A 37 37.01 22.09 -41.27
C GLU A 37 37.38 20.91 -40.37
N ILE A 38 38.60 20.91 -39.82
CA ILE A 38 39.03 19.92 -38.83
C ILE A 38 38.87 20.50 -37.43
N HIS A 39 38.04 19.88 -36.60
CA HIS A 39 37.85 20.24 -35.19
C HIS A 39 38.43 19.15 -34.27
N ARG A 40 39.12 19.56 -33.20
CA ARG A 40 39.72 18.65 -32.22
C ARG A 40 39.18 18.95 -30.83
N GLU A 41 38.52 17.96 -30.22
CA GLU A 41 38.03 18.07 -28.84
C GLU A 41 38.51 16.86 -28.04
N ARG A 42 39.27 17.09 -26.96
CA ARG A 42 39.76 16.05 -26.03
C ARG A 42 40.36 14.82 -26.74
N GLY A 43 41.13 15.06 -27.80
CA GLY A 43 41.79 14.02 -28.58
C GLY A 43 40.95 13.37 -29.70
N THR A 44 39.65 13.66 -29.79
CA THR A 44 38.81 13.22 -30.92
C THR A 44 38.90 14.23 -32.07
N VAL A 45 39.04 13.72 -33.30
CA VAL A 45 39.07 14.53 -34.52
C VAL A 45 37.72 14.43 -35.21
N TYR A 46 37.16 15.59 -35.57
CA TYR A 46 35.92 15.74 -36.32
C TYR A 46 36.22 16.46 -37.63
N GLU A 47 35.58 16.00 -38.71
CA GLU A 47 35.48 16.77 -39.94
C GLU A 47 34.11 17.43 -40.01
N VAL A 48 34.09 18.73 -40.25
CA VAL A 48 32.89 19.54 -40.26
C VAL A 48 32.74 20.15 -41.65
N GLY A 49 31.74 19.66 -42.39
CA GLY A 49 31.43 20.15 -43.73
C GLY A 49 29.99 20.61 -43.84
N THR A 50 29.59 21.00 -45.05
CA THR A 50 28.20 21.37 -45.35
C THR A 50 27.56 20.38 -46.30
N PHE A 51 26.24 20.22 -46.17
CA PHE A 51 25.43 19.41 -47.08
C PHE A 51 24.18 20.18 -47.54
N PRO A 52 24.01 20.44 -48.85
CA PRO A 52 22.87 21.19 -49.36
C PRO A 52 21.62 20.31 -49.46
N THR A 53 20.49 20.91 -49.12
CA THR A 53 19.16 20.34 -49.33
C THR A 53 18.27 21.35 -50.04
N VAL A 54 17.11 20.89 -50.53
CA VAL A 54 16.11 21.77 -51.17
C VAL A 54 15.64 22.90 -50.23
N ARG A 55 15.84 22.76 -48.92
CA ARG A 55 15.33 23.68 -47.89
C ARG A 55 16.44 24.39 -47.09
N GLY A 56 17.68 24.39 -47.58
CA GLY A 56 18.84 25.02 -46.92
C GLY A 56 20.01 24.07 -46.70
N HIS A 57 21.00 24.49 -45.93
CA HIS A 57 22.24 23.75 -45.71
C HIS A 57 22.29 23.12 -44.31
N TRP A 58 22.79 21.89 -44.21
CA TRP A 58 23.12 21.25 -42.93
C TRP A 58 24.60 21.42 -42.64
N ARG A 59 24.95 21.76 -41.39
CA ARG A 59 26.31 21.57 -40.87
C ARG A 59 26.42 20.10 -40.48
N VAL A 60 27.29 19.35 -41.13
CA VAL A 60 27.46 17.92 -40.85
C VAL A 60 28.81 17.69 -40.21
N VAL A 61 28.78 17.14 -39.01
CA VAL A 61 29.95 16.76 -38.22
C VAL A 61 30.14 15.26 -38.37
N LEU A 62 31.28 14.87 -38.91
CA LEU A 62 31.63 13.48 -39.17
C LEU A 62 32.70 13.02 -38.17
N VAL A 63 32.45 11.89 -37.50
CA VAL A 63 33.37 11.30 -36.52
C VAL A 63 33.52 9.80 -36.73
N ARG A 64 34.78 9.33 -36.65
CA ARG A 64 35.11 7.90 -36.59
C ARG A 64 35.27 7.51 -35.12
N THR A 65 34.36 6.66 -34.65
CA THR A 65 34.21 6.26 -33.25
C THR A 65 35.02 5.01 -32.90
N GLY A 66 35.31 4.16 -33.89
CA GLY A 66 35.82 2.80 -33.68
C GLY A 66 34.69 1.77 -33.48
N PRO A 67 34.97 0.47 -33.64
CA PRO A 67 33.96 -0.57 -33.48
C PRO A 67 33.61 -0.82 -32.00
N GLY A 68 32.34 -1.12 -31.74
CA GLY A 68 31.83 -1.51 -30.43
C GLY A 68 30.97 -0.46 -29.70
N ASN A 69 30.03 -0.97 -28.91
CA ASN A 69 29.01 -0.17 -28.21
C ASN A 69 29.60 0.91 -27.29
N SER A 70 30.58 0.60 -26.44
CA SER A 70 31.10 1.57 -25.46
C SER A 70 31.77 2.78 -26.13
N VAL A 71 32.57 2.55 -27.17
CA VAL A 71 33.26 3.63 -27.89
C VAL A 71 32.28 4.48 -28.70
N ALA A 72 31.27 3.86 -29.31
CA ALA A 72 30.19 4.55 -30.02
C ALA A 72 29.42 5.51 -29.10
N GLY A 73 29.06 5.07 -27.89
CA GLY A 73 28.35 5.91 -26.91
C GLY A 73 29.18 7.09 -26.40
N VAL A 74 30.46 6.85 -26.05
CA VAL A 74 31.36 7.90 -25.56
C VAL A 74 31.67 8.94 -26.64
N ALA A 75 31.90 8.49 -27.88
CA ALA A 75 32.17 9.40 -28.99
C ALA A 75 30.93 10.25 -29.34
N LEU A 76 29.73 9.65 -29.27
CA LEU A 76 28.49 10.38 -29.47
C LEU A 76 28.26 11.43 -28.37
N GLU A 77 28.43 11.07 -27.09
CA GLU A 77 28.25 12.01 -25.98
C GLU A 77 29.15 13.24 -26.15
N ARG A 78 30.43 13.00 -26.48
CA ARG A 78 31.39 14.07 -26.75
C ARG A 78 30.94 14.93 -27.94
N ALA A 79 30.50 14.32 -29.03
CA ALA A 79 30.02 15.05 -30.20
C ALA A 79 28.77 15.90 -29.87
N ILE A 80 27.86 15.37 -29.05
CA ILE A 80 26.67 16.12 -28.61
C ILE A 80 27.07 17.31 -27.74
N ALA A 81 27.97 17.10 -26.78
CA ALA A 81 28.47 18.15 -25.90
C ALA A 81 29.18 19.27 -26.67
N THR A 82 29.95 18.93 -27.71
CA THR A 82 30.71 19.90 -28.51
C THR A 82 29.85 20.66 -29.51
N PHE A 83 28.94 19.98 -30.22
CA PHE A 83 28.28 20.53 -31.40
C PHE A 83 26.79 20.80 -31.24
N ALA A 84 26.18 20.36 -30.14
CA ALA A 84 24.74 20.50 -29.85
C ALA A 84 23.83 20.18 -31.07
N PRO A 85 23.96 18.98 -31.67
CA PRO A 85 23.24 18.61 -32.88
C PRO A 85 21.74 18.46 -32.63
N GLN A 86 20.93 18.68 -33.67
CA GLN A 86 19.51 18.32 -33.65
C GLN A 86 19.28 16.85 -34.01
N VAL A 87 20.19 16.28 -34.82
CA VAL A 87 20.07 14.90 -35.30
C VAL A 87 21.42 14.20 -35.27
N VAL A 88 21.42 12.94 -34.84
CA VAL A 88 22.59 12.06 -34.85
C VAL A 88 22.28 10.78 -35.60
N PHE A 89 23.20 10.33 -36.44
CA PHE A 89 23.12 9.05 -37.13
C PHE A 89 24.33 8.20 -36.81
N PHE A 90 24.12 6.90 -36.57
CA PHE A 90 25.20 5.94 -36.71
C PHE A 90 25.08 5.27 -38.06
N VAL A 91 26.03 5.51 -38.95
CA VAL A 91 26.05 5.02 -40.33
C VAL A 91 27.19 4.03 -40.47
N GLY A 92 26.90 2.83 -40.96
CA GLY A 92 27.92 1.81 -41.12
C GLY A 92 27.44 0.57 -41.86
N VAL A 93 28.21 -0.52 -41.77
CA VAL A 93 27.88 -1.81 -42.38
C VAL A 93 27.40 -2.83 -41.33
N ALA A 94 26.61 -3.81 -41.77
CA ALA A 94 26.12 -4.90 -40.94
C ALA A 94 26.07 -6.22 -41.71
N GLY A 95 26.08 -7.33 -40.96
CA GLY A 95 25.81 -8.66 -41.50
C GLY A 95 24.31 -8.91 -41.63
N GLY A 96 23.84 -9.30 -42.80
CA GLY A 96 22.45 -9.64 -43.06
C GLY A 96 22.10 -11.04 -42.54
N ARG A 97 20.93 -11.16 -41.91
CA ARG A 97 20.42 -12.41 -41.35
C ARG A 97 19.32 -13.04 -42.20
N LYS A 98 18.26 -12.27 -42.45
CA LYS A 98 17.05 -12.73 -43.13
C LYS A 98 16.35 -11.60 -43.85
N ASP A 99 15.63 -11.91 -44.92
CA ASP A 99 14.81 -10.99 -45.71
C ASP A 99 15.54 -9.74 -46.24
N VAL A 100 16.88 -9.81 -46.35
CA VAL A 100 17.76 -8.76 -46.88
C VAL A 100 18.85 -9.41 -47.72
N ALA A 101 19.40 -8.66 -48.68
CA ALA A 101 20.48 -9.13 -49.53
C ALA A 101 21.62 -8.10 -49.62
N LEU A 102 22.76 -8.52 -50.17
CA LEU A 102 23.97 -7.71 -50.23
C LEU A 102 23.72 -6.35 -50.90
N GLY A 103 24.13 -5.28 -50.22
CA GLY A 103 23.90 -3.89 -50.62
C GLY A 103 22.53 -3.32 -50.23
N ASP A 104 21.60 -4.07 -49.64
CA ASP A 104 20.38 -3.48 -49.09
C ASP A 104 20.70 -2.62 -47.85
N VAL A 105 19.85 -1.65 -47.55
CA VAL A 105 19.95 -0.79 -46.35
C VAL A 105 18.94 -1.24 -45.32
N VAL A 106 19.38 -1.40 -44.08
CA VAL A 106 18.54 -1.68 -42.92
C VAL A 106 18.60 -0.49 -41.98
N VAL A 107 17.43 0.00 -41.61
CA VAL A 107 17.26 1.01 -40.58
C VAL A 107 16.62 0.34 -39.38
N GLY A 108 17.28 0.41 -38.23
CA GLY A 108 16.74 -0.14 -37.00
C GLY A 108 15.54 0.68 -36.52
N ASP A 109 14.34 0.12 -36.50
CA ASP A 109 13.23 0.65 -35.69
C ASP A 109 13.36 0.24 -34.21
N VAL A 110 14.12 -0.83 -33.98
CA VAL A 110 14.45 -1.40 -32.69
C VAL A 110 15.87 -1.98 -32.75
N ILE A 111 16.67 -1.76 -31.70
CA ILE A 111 18.00 -2.35 -31.54
C ILE A 111 18.02 -3.30 -30.35
N TYR A 112 18.33 -4.58 -30.58
CA TYR A 112 18.43 -5.61 -29.54
C TYR A 112 19.87 -5.84 -29.10
N ASP A 113 20.19 -5.62 -27.83
CA ASP A 113 21.44 -6.07 -27.22
C ASP A 113 21.35 -7.54 -26.82
N TYR A 114 21.98 -8.41 -27.62
CA TYR A 114 21.90 -9.85 -27.43
C TYR A 114 22.93 -10.42 -26.45
N GLU A 115 23.84 -9.60 -25.94
CA GLU A 115 24.90 -10.03 -25.03
C GLU A 115 24.58 -9.77 -23.56
N SER A 116 23.49 -9.04 -23.28
CA SER A 116 22.95 -8.95 -21.93
C SER A 116 22.34 -10.29 -21.52
N GLY A 117 22.73 -10.84 -20.37
CA GLY A 117 22.24 -12.14 -19.90
C GLY A 117 22.99 -12.67 -18.68
N LYS A 118 22.61 -13.86 -18.22
CA LYS A 118 23.27 -14.58 -17.12
C LYS A 118 23.99 -15.80 -17.66
N ASP A 119 25.27 -15.92 -17.37
CA ASP A 119 26.00 -17.16 -17.60
C ASP A 119 25.71 -18.14 -16.45
N ALA A 120 25.17 -19.32 -16.79
CA ALA A 120 24.74 -20.34 -15.83
C ALA A 120 25.35 -21.70 -16.20
N GLY A 121 25.39 -22.64 -15.26
CA GLY A 121 26.00 -23.96 -15.47
C GLY A 121 25.34 -24.80 -16.58
N ASN A 122 24.14 -24.44 -17.04
CA ASN A 122 23.43 -25.05 -18.15
C ASN A 122 23.44 -24.23 -19.46
N GLY A 123 24.24 -23.16 -19.52
CA GLY A 123 24.39 -22.29 -20.69
C GLY A 123 24.07 -20.81 -20.40
N PHE A 124 24.31 -19.97 -21.41
CA PHE A 124 24.01 -18.55 -21.33
C PHE A 124 22.50 -18.31 -21.48
N LEU A 125 21.90 -17.68 -20.47
CA LEU A 125 20.49 -17.30 -20.44
C LEU A 125 20.36 -15.83 -20.87
N PRO A 126 19.95 -15.55 -22.12
CA PRO A 126 19.89 -14.18 -22.63
C PRO A 126 18.81 -13.36 -21.92
N ARG A 127 19.12 -12.10 -21.69
CA ARG A 127 18.22 -11.02 -21.26
C ARG A 127 18.33 -9.90 -22.28
N ILE A 128 17.69 -10.10 -23.42
CA ILE A 128 17.74 -9.16 -24.54
C ILE A 128 17.25 -7.78 -24.07
N LYS A 129 18.14 -6.79 -24.09
CA LYS A 129 17.74 -5.39 -23.85
C LYS A 129 17.38 -4.76 -25.18
N THR A 130 16.47 -3.81 -25.15
CA THR A 130 15.93 -3.19 -26.35
C THR A 130 16.07 -1.68 -26.26
N ASN A 131 16.66 -1.06 -27.28
CA ASN A 131 16.75 0.39 -27.43
C ASN A 131 16.02 0.83 -28.70
N ALA A 132 15.18 1.86 -28.56
CA ALA A 132 14.42 2.41 -29.68
C ALA A 132 15.06 3.74 -30.14
N PRO A 133 15.31 3.92 -31.44
CA PRO A 133 15.64 5.22 -32.01
C PRO A 133 14.45 6.18 -32.00
N SER A 134 14.68 7.45 -32.37
CA SER A 134 13.64 8.48 -32.38
C SER A 134 12.48 8.13 -33.31
N HIS A 135 11.26 8.11 -32.78
CA HIS A 135 10.05 7.75 -33.53
C HIS A 135 9.88 8.57 -34.82
N ALA A 136 10.12 9.88 -34.77
CA ALA A 136 10.03 10.76 -35.94
C ALA A 136 11.01 10.36 -37.06
N LEU A 137 12.23 9.96 -36.71
CA LEU A 137 13.22 9.47 -37.67
C LEU A 137 12.87 8.09 -38.24
N VAL A 138 12.28 7.20 -37.43
CA VAL A 138 11.82 5.88 -37.90
C VAL A 138 10.69 6.05 -38.92
N GLN A 139 9.71 6.93 -38.65
CA GLN A 139 8.65 7.25 -39.61
C GLN A 139 9.21 7.87 -40.90
N LEU A 140 10.17 8.79 -40.76
CA LEU A 140 10.85 9.41 -41.89
C LEU A 140 11.63 8.39 -42.73
N ALA A 141 12.31 7.44 -42.09
CA ALA A 141 13.01 6.35 -42.76
C ALA A 141 12.05 5.45 -43.53
N GLY A 142 10.87 5.15 -42.96
CA GLY A 142 9.82 4.41 -43.68
C GLY A 142 9.37 5.15 -44.95
N PHE A 143 9.27 6.47 -44.89
CA PHE A 143 8.95 7.31 -46.05
C PHE A 143 10.08 7.32 -47.11
N VAL A 144 11.33 7.51 -46.68
CA VAL A 144 12.51 7.53 -47.58
C VAL A 144 12.71 6.18 -48.26
N ALA A 145 12.57 5.07 -47.51
CA ALA A 145 12.71 3.71 -48.02
C ALA A 145 11.75 3.41 -49.20
N ARG A 146 10.51 3.93 -49.14
CA ARG A 146 9.50 3.70 -50.19
C ARG A 146 9.73 4.51 -51.47
N ARG A 147 10.43 5.65 -51.41
CA ARG A 147 10.49 6.62 -52.53
C ARG A 147 11.72 6.51 -53.42
N GLY A 148 12.66 5.61 -53.14
CA GLY A 148 13.81 5.27 -53.99
C GLY A 148 14.84 6.38 -54.27
N ARG A 149 14.54 7.66 -54.01
CA ARG A 149 15.43 8.81 -54.31
C ARG A 149 16.81 8.69 -53.68
N TRP A 150 16.92 8.07 -52.51
CA TRP A 150 18.20 7.84 -51.86
C TRP A 150 19.16 7.01 -52.74
N GLN A 151 18.65 6.13 -53.62
CA GLN A 151 19.45 5.34 -54.56
C GLN A 151 20.22 6.22 -55.56
N GLN A 152 19.68 7.40 -55.89
CA GLN A 152 20.32 8.37 -56.79
C GLN A 152 21.50 9.09 -56.12
N ARG A 153 21.64 8.99 -54.79
CA ARG A 153 22.73 9.61 -54.03
C ARG A 153 23.94 8.71 -53.83
N ILE A 154 23.88 7.44 -54.21
CA ILE A 154 24.97 6.47 -54.02
C ILE A 154 26.24 6.94 -54.77
N ARG A 155 27.39 6.92 -54.10
CA ARG A 155 28.70 7.33 -54.65
C ARG A 155 29.75 6.21 -54.53
N PRO A 156 30.43 5.79 -55.63
CA PRO A 156 30.11 6.09 -57.03
C PRO A 156 28.79 5.42 -57.45
N GLY A 157 28.16 5.90 -58.52
CA GLY A 157 26.75 5.65 -58.88
C GLY A 157 26.21 4.21 -58.75
N CYS A 158 24.88 4.11 -58.59
CA CYS A 158 24.13 2.90 -58.24
C CYS A 158 24.55 1.64 -59.04
N PRO A 159 24.82 0.50 -58.36
CA PRO A 159 25.20 -0.75 -59.02
C PRO A 159 24.09 -1.36 -59.90
N LYS A 160 24.43 -2.34 -60.77
CA LYS A 160 23.48 -3.02 -61.68
C LYS A 160 22.22 -3.57 -60.99
N ARG A 161 22.32 -3.96 -59.71
CA ARG A 161 21.19 -4.31 -58.86
C ARG A 161 20.81 -3.08 -58.03
N ILE A 162 19.58 -2.62 -58.19
CA ILE A 162 19.05 -1.51 -57.40
C ILE A 162 18.86 -1.98 -55.95
N PRO A 163 19.52 -1.36 -54.96
CA PRO A 163 19.39 -1.75 -53.57
C PRO A 163 18.04 -1.31 -53.00
N THR A 164 17.50 -2.10 -52.07
CA THR A 164 16.29 -1.78 -51.32
C THR A 164 16.62 -1.29 -49.92
N ALA A 165 15.66 -0.63 -49.26
CA ALA A 165 15.80 -0.24 -47.86
C ALA A 165 14.62 -0.80 -47.06
N VAL A 166 14.90 -1.33 -45.88
CA VAL A 166 13.89 -1.83 -44.93
C VAL A 166 14.07 -1.17 -43.57
N VAL A 167 12.96 -0.91 -42.90
CA VAL A 167 12.91 -0.41 -41.52
C VAL A 167 12.46 -1.59 -40.66
N LYS A 168 13.40 -2.22 -39.96
CA LYS A 168 13.19 -3.47 -39.22
C LYS A 168 14.25 -3.62 -38.10
N PRO A 169 14.03 -4.52 -37.12
CA PRO A 169 14.94 -4.65 -35.99
C PRO A 169 16.36 -5.08 -36.37
N ILE A 170 17.35 -4.59 -35.64
CA ILE A 170 18.77 -4.94 -35.76
C ILE A 170 19.26 -5.50 -34.41
N ALA A 171 20.01 -6.59 -34.45
CA ALA A 171 20.66 -7.16 -33.27
C ALA A 171 22.09 -6.63 -33.12
N THR A 172 22.54 -6.40 -31.89
CA THR A 172 23.85 -5.80 -31.63
C THR A 172 24.56 -6.42 -30.43
N GLY A 173 25.88 -6.52 -30.53
CA GLY A 173 26.74 -7.12 -29.51
C GLY A 173 28.21 -7.05 -29.89
N GLY A 174 29.09 -7.13 -28.89
CA GLY A 174 30.54 -7.07 -29.03
C GLY A 174 31.20 -8.30 -29.65
N LYS A 175 30.46 -9.40 -29.87
CA LYS A 175 30.97 -10.59 -30.57
C LYS A 175 30.58 -10.59 -32.05
N VAL A 176 31.56 -10.82 -32.92
CA VAL A 176 31.30 -10.96 -34.37
C VAL A 176 30.58 -12.30 -34.66
N VAL A 177 29.40 -12.23 -35.27
CA VAL A 177 28.67 -13.43 -35.70
C VAL A 177 29.17 -13.86 -37.09
N ALA A 178 29.98 -14.93 -37.11
CA ALA A 178 30.66 -15.38 -38.32
C ALA A 178 29.87 -16.38 -39.19
N SER A 179 28.85 -17.05 -38.64
CA SER A 179 28.08 -18.08 -39.35
C SER A 179 26.69 -18.28 -38.75
N SER A 180 25.72 -18.63 -39.60
CA SER A 180 24.36 -19.04 -39.20
C SER A 180 24.32 -20.27 -38.28
N GLY A 181 25.36 -21.10 -38.26
CA GLY A 181 25.46 -22.26 -37.36
C GLY A 181 26.00 -21.94 -35.96
N SER A 182 26.49 -20.71 -35.73
CA SER A 182 27.11 -20.33 -34.46
C SER A 182 26.14 -20.33 -33.28
N ALA A 183 26.65 -20.49 -32.06
CA ALA A 183 25.83 -20.43 -30.85
C ALA A 183 25.09 -19.09 -30.72
N ILE A 184 25.72 -17.99 -31.14
CA ILE A 184 25.10 -16.66 -31.15
C ILE A 184 24.01 -16.56 -32.22
N ALA A 185 24.22 -17.11 -33.41
CA ALA A 185 23.17 -17.14 -34.44
C ALA A 185 21.93 -17.91 -33.96
N LYS A 186 22.12 -19.06 -33.29
CA LYS A 186 21.01 -19.82 -32.66
C LYS A 186 20.33 -19.02 -31.55
N LEU A 187 21.10 -18.32 -30.72
CA LEU A 187 20.55 -17.45 -29.66
C LEU A 187 19.70 -16.33 -30.27
N LEU A 188 20.18 -15.72 -31.35
CA LEU A 188 19.45 -14.68 -32.06
C LEU A 188 18.20 -15.23 -32.77
N ASP A 189 18.22 -16.45 -33.30
CA ASP A 189 17.01 -17.09 -33.87
C ASP A 189 15.94 -17.33 -32.80
N GLN A 190 16.35 -17.70 -31.59
CA GLN A 190 15.45 -17.98 -30.46
C GLN A 190 14.89 -16.71 -29.80
N ASN A 191 15.70 -15.65 -29.69
CA ASN A 191 15.41 -14.50 -28.83
C ASN A 191 15.28 -13.16 -29.58
N CYS A 192 15.78 -13.08 -30.81
CA CYS A 192 15.73 -11.89 -31.69
C CYS A 192 15.31 -12.33 -33.10
N GLY A 193 14.30 -13.20 -33.17
CA GLY A 193 13.95 -13.93 -34.39
C GLY A 193 13.47 -13.03 -35.54
N ASP A 194 13.05 -11.81 -35.24
CA ASP A 194 12.60 -10.77 -36.18
C ASP A 194 13.73 -9.84 -36.67
N ALA A 195 14.90 -9.82 -36.03
CA ALA A 195 16.03 -9.00 -36.44
C ALA A 195 16.61 -9.45 -37.79
N VAL A 196 16.73 -8.49 -38.72
CA VAL A 196 17.17 -8.76 -40.10
C VAL A 196 18.66 -8.54 -40.33
N ALA A 197 19.33 -7.86 -39.41
CA ALA A 197 20.76 -7.58 -39.48
C ALA A 197 21.43 -7.71 -38.09
N VAL A 198 22.76 -7.87 -38.08
CA VAL A 198 23.60 -7.89 -36.89
C VAL A 198 24.81 -6.96 -37.03
N GLU A 199 25.09 -6.15 -36.00
CA GLU A 199 26.18 -5.16 -35.94
C GLU A 199 26.74 -5.01 -34.50
N MET A 200 27.61 -4.04 -34.21
CA MET A 200 28.34 -3.99 -32.93
C MET A 200 28.21 -2.66 -32.15
N GLU A 201 27.57 -1.62 -32.71
CA GLU A 201 27.67 -0.24 -32.22
C GLU A 201 26.33 0.40 -31.81
N GLY A 202 25.22 -0.07 -32.40
CA GLY A 202 23.91 0.58 -32.33
C GLY A 202 23.34 0.71 -30.93
N ASN A 203 23.58 -0.26 -30.04
CA ASN A 203 23.08 -0.21 -28.66
C ASN A 203 23.78 0.89 -27.85
N GLY A 204 25.11 0.96 -27.94
CA GLY A 204 25.87 1.99 -27.23
C GLY A 204 25.65 3.39 -27.79
N PHE A 205 25.53 3.52 -29.11
CA PHE A 205 25.12 4.76 -29.76
C PHE A 205 23.76 5.25 -29.26
N LEU A 206 22.73 4.40 -29.29
CA LEU A 206 21.39 4.80 -28.82
C LEU A 206 21.36 5.05 -27.31
N HIS A 207 22.18 4.34 -26.52
CA HIS A 207 22.32 4.64 -25.09
C HIS A 207 22.93 6.04 -24.86
N GLY A 208 23.96 6.41 -25.64
CA GLY A 208 24.55 7.75 -25.60
C GLY A 208 23.58 8.85 -26.06
N ALA A 209 22.69 8.55 -27.01
CA ALA A 209 21.62 9.47 -27.40
C ALA A 209 20.55 9.60 -26.31
N TYR A 210 20.13 8.49 -25.70
CA TYR A 210 19.08 8.45 -24.68
C TYR A 210 19.41 9.30 -23.46
N VAL A 211 20.67 9.34 -23.03
CA VAL A 211 21.10 10.19 -21.91
C VAL A 211 21.06 11.69 -22.23
N ASN A 212 20.84 12.07 -23.49
CA ASN A 212 20.78 13.46 -23.97
C ASN A 212 19.37 13.84 -24.47
N ASN A 213 18.60 14.55 -23.64
CA ASN A 213 17.15 14.83 -23.83
C ASN A 213 16.75 15.76 -25.01
N ARG A 214 17.58 15.96 -26.05
CA ARG A 214 17.32 16.95 -27.12
C ARG A 214 17.82 16.58 -28.53
N VAL A 215 18.15 15.31 -28.79
CA VAL A 215 18.71 14.91 -30.10
C VAL A 215 17.93 13.75 -30.69
N ASP A 216 17.57 13.86 -31.97
CA ASP A 216 16.97 12.75 -32.70
C ASP A 216 18.02 11.74 -33.14
N ALA A 217 17.87 10.46 -32.81
CA ALA A 217 18.87 9.43 -33.10
C ALA A 217 18.34 8.28 -33.96
N LEU A 218 19.14 7.80 -34.91
CA LEU A 218 18.80 6.64 -35.77
C LEU A 218 20.04 5.86 -36.20
N VAL A 219 19.90 4.53 -36.30
CA VAL A 219 20.95 3.62 -36.77
C VAL A 219 20.64 3.19 -38.20
N VAL A 220 21.58 3.43 -39.12
CA VAL A 220 21.48 3.09 -40.54
C VAL A 220 22.63 2.16 -40.92
N ARG A 221 22.30 0.99 -41.49
CA ARG A 221 23.27 -0.05 -41.83
C ARG A 221 23.13 -0.51 -43.28
N GLY A 222 24.24 -0.64 -43.99
CA GLY A 222 24.29 -1.33 -45.29
C GLY A 222 24.70 -2.79 -45.12
N ILE A 223 24.09 -3.72 -45.86
CA ILE A 223 24.40 -5.14 -45.76
C ILE A 223 25.65 -5.50 -46.56
N SER A 224 26.76 -5.83 -45.88
CA SER A 224 28.04 -6.19 -46.50
C SER A 224 28.20 -7.68 -46.78
N ASP A 225 27.59 -8.53 -45.96
CA ASP A 225 27.69 -9.97 -45.99
C ASP A 225 26.39 -10.62 -45.49
N LEU A 226 26.19 -11.90 -45.75
CA LEU A 226 25.06 -12.68 -45.23
C LEU A 226 25.58 -13.78 -44.30
N LEU A 227 24.90 -14.00 -43.17
CA LEU A 227 25.26 -15.08 -42.24
C LEU A 227 25.17 -16.48 -42.88
N SER A 228 24.35 -16.63 -43.91
CA SER A 228 24.26 -17.83 -44.76
C SER A 228 25.20 -17.70 -45.97
N GLY A 229 26.47 -18.07 -45.81
CA GLY A 229 27.41 -18.23 -46.93
C GLY A 229 28.53 -17.17 -47.04
N LYS A 230 29.19 -16.84 -45.92
CA LYS A 230 30.42 -16.03 -45.96
C LYS A 230 31.48 -16.73 -46.81
N THR A 231 32.04 -16.02 -47.78
CA THR A 231 33.25 -16.43 -48.51
C THR A 231 34.35 -15.44 -48.18
N GLU A 232 35.58 -15.90 -47.95
CA GLU A 232 36.71 -15.10 -47.44
C GLU A 232 37.09 -13.87 -48.31
N ASN A 233 36.53 -13.74 -49.52
CA ASN A 233 36.78 -12.63 -50.44
C ASN A 233 35.57 -11.72 -50.72
N ALA A 234 34.42 -11.89 -50.04
CA ALA A 234 33.23 -11.06 -50.27
C ALA A 234 33.33 -9.66 -49.65
N ASP A 235 33.99 -9.54 -48.50
CA ASP A 235 34.04 -8.32 -47.69
C ASP A 235 34.74 -7.16 -48.40
N ALA A 236 35.87 -7.44 -49.06
CA ALA A 236 36.64 -6.45 -49.83
C ALA A 236 35.83 -5.81 -50.97
N ARG A 237 34.81 -6.51 -51.48
CA ARG A 237 33.95 -6.02 -52.56
C ARG A 237 32.70 -5.32 -52.05
N TRP A 238 32.05 -5.87 -51.02
CA TRP A 238 30.72 -5.43 -50.61
C TRP A 238 30.70 -4.43 -49.46
N GLN A 239 31.71 -4.39 -48.59
CA GLN A 239 31.78 -3.36 -47.54
C GLN A 239 31.78 -1.94 -48.12
N PRO A 240 32.53 -1.60 -49.20
CA PRO A 240 32.50 -0.26 -49.78
C PRO A 240 31.12 0.11 -50.33
N VAL A 241 30.47 -0.86 -50.97
CA VAL A 241 29.13 -0.69 -51.57
C VAL A 241 28.08 -0.47 -50.48
N ALA A 242 28.10 -1.32 -49.44
CA ALA A 242 27.19 -1.23 -48.31
C ALA A 242 27.34 0.11 -47.55
N ALA A 243 28.58 0.54 -47.29
CA ALA A 243 28.87 1.82 -46.64
C ALA A 243 28.34 3.01 -47.48
N ALA A 244 28.59 3.02 -48.79
CA ALA A 244 28.08 4.05 -49.69
C ALA A 244 26.55 4.11 -49.74
N HIS A 245 25.88 2.96 -49.68
CA HIS A 245 24.41 2.88 -49.66
C HIS A 245 23.83 3.41 -48.34
N ALA A 246 24.42 3.03 -47.21
CA ALA A 246 24.02 3.51 -45.88
C ALA A 246 24.18 5.04 -45.76
N ALA A 247 25.32 5.57 -46.23
CA ALA A 247 25.57 7.02 -46.27
C ALA A 247 24.54 7.73 -47.15
N ALA A 248 24.33 7.26 -48.38
CA ALA A 248 23.34 7.84 -49.29
C ALA A 248 21.93 7.90 -48.67
N PHE A 249 21.52 6.86 -47.93
CA PHE A 249 20.26 6.83 -47.20
C PHE A 249 20.22 7.87 -46.07
N ALA A 250 21.25 7.95 -45.24
CA ALA A 250 21.34 8.90 -44.12
C ALA A 250 21.31 10.37 -44.60
N TYR A 251 21.97 10.69 -45.71
CA TYR A 251 21.93 12.03 -46.29
C TYR A 251 20.58 12.35 -46.97
N GLU A 252 19.86 11.36 -47.50
CA GLU A 252 18.48 11.58 -47.95
C GLU A 252 17.55 11.87 -46.76
N LEU A 253 17.74 11.24 -45.59
CA LEU A 253 16.99 11.58 -44.38
C LEU A 253 17.14 13.06 -44.00
N LEU A 254 18.36 13.61 -44.05
CA LEU A 254 18.61 15.04 -43.80
C LEU A 254 17.84 15.97 -44.75
N THR A 255 17.53 15.51 -45.96
CA THR A 255 16.73 16.29 -46.92
C THR A 255 15.28 16.44 -46.48
N HIS A 256 14.74 15.47 -45.73
CA HIS A 256 13.34 15.41 -45.32
C HIS A 256 13.12 15.66 -43.81
N HIS A 257 14.17 15.64 -42.98
CA HIS A 257 14.09 15.97 -41.56
C HIS A 257 13.66 17.44 -41.39
N GLY A 258 12.65 17.72 -40.54
CA GLY A 258 12.01 19.05 -40.46
C GLY A 258 10.95 19.31 -41.53
N LEU A 259 10.08 18.32 -41.81
CA LEU A 259 8.91 18.44 -42.69
C LEU A 259 7.60 18.85 -42.00
N GLU A 260 7.61 19.07 -40.68
CA GLU A 260 6.53 19.75 -39.98
C GLU A 260 6.90 21.20 -39.68
N SER A 261 6.01 22.12 -40.00
CA SER A 261 5.88 23.39 -39.28
C SER A 261 4.41 23.60 -39.01
N PRO A 262 4.06 23.87 -37.75
CA PRO A 262 3.50 25.15 -37.39
C PRO A 262 4.64 26.05 -36.91
N SER A 263 4.69 27.25 -37.45
CA SER A 263 5.64 28.28 -37.09
C SER A 263 5.58 28.66 -35.61
N VAL A 264 6.69 28.49 -34.89
CA VAL A 264 7.17 29.48 -33.90
C VAL A 264 8.67 29.65 -34.15
N ALA A 265 9.01 30.59 -35.04
CA ALA A 265 10.40 30.96 -35.29
C ALA A 265 10.88 31.86 -34.15
N PHE A 266 11.64 31.29 -33.21
CA PHE A 266 12.48 32.09 -32.33
C PHE A 266 13.69 32.55 -33.16
N ARG A 267 13.66 33.78 -33.67
CA ARG A 267 14.81 34.40 -34.32
C ARG A 267 15.82 34.83 -33.25
N PRO A 268 17.08 34.38 -33.26
CA PRO A 268 18.13 35.08 -32.55
C PRO A 268 18.28 36.45 -33.21
N LYS A 269 18.04 37.51 -32.44
CA LYS A 269 18.24 38.89 -32.90
C LYS A 269 19.74 39.06 -33.13
N ALA A 270 20.14 39.29 -34.38
CA ALA A 270 21.49 39.69 -34.72
C ALA A 270 21.85 40.96 -33.93
N MET A 271 22.90 40.85 -33.13
CA MET A 271 23.53 41.98 -32.47
C MET A 271 24.16 42.85 -33.56
N GLN A 272 23.67 44.07 -33.73
CA GLN A 272 24.40 45.09 -34.49
C GLN A 272 25.66 45.48 -33.71
N PRO A 273 26.76 45.85 -34.39
CA PRO A 273 27.95 46.33 -33.72
C PRO A 273 27.62 47.67 -33.05
N VAL A 274 27.74 47.72 -31.74
CA VAL A 274 27.76 48.99 -31.00
C VAL A 274 29.20 49.48 -31.06
N ASP A 275 29.50 50.25 -32.11
CA ASP A 275 30.61 51.18 -32.05
C ASP A 275 30.24 52.33 -31.08
N ASN A 276 31.20 52.65 -30.22
CA ASN A 276 31.20 53.67 -29.16
C ASN A 276 30.51 53.31 -27.86
N LEU A 277 31.29 52.77 -26.91
CA LEU A 277 31.29 53.22 -25.51
C LEU A 277 32.70 53.04 -24.91
N ASN A 278 33.14 54.09 -24.21
CA ASN A 278 34.47 54.30 -23.63
C ASN A 278 34.99 53.14 -22.74
N PRO A 279 36.31 52.87 -22.74
CA PRO A 279 36.95 51.94 -21.82
C PRO A 279 37.18 52.60 -20.45
N SER A 280 36.13 52.80 -19.66
CA SER A 280 36.30 53.21 -18.25
C SER A 280 35.05 52.99 -17.39
N THR A 281 34.57 51.76 -17.25
CA THR A 281 33.81 51.30 -16.04
C THR A 281 33.57 49.79 -16.09
N ALA A 282 34.63 49.00 -16.08
CA ALA A 282 34.55 47.57 -15.77
C ALA A 282 34.73 47.38 -14.25
N ALA A 283 33.63 47.43 -13.51
CA ALA A 283 33.60 47.03 -12.10
C ALA A 283 32.28 46.28 -11.76
N LYS A 284 32.42 44.96 -11.62
CA LYS A 284 31.62 43.99 -10.84
C LYS A 284 30.08 44.08 -10.92
N LEU A 285 29.51 43.22 -11.76
CA LEU A 285 28.25 42.52 -11.51
C LEU A 285 28.50 41.02 -11.77
N VAL A 286 28.78 40.25 -10.72
CA VAL A 286 28.76 38.78 -10.80
C VAL A 286 27.29 38.38 -10.80
N ALA A 287 26.79 37.82 -11.90
CA ALA A 287 25.43 37.29 -11.95
C ALA A 287 25.25 36.17 -10.90
N PRO A 288 24.07 36.05 -10.26
CA PRO A 288 23.83 34.99 -9.27
C PRO A 288 24.01 33.61 -9.89
N ALA A 289 24.64 32.70 -9.16
CA ALA A 289 24.86 31.33 -9.60
C ALA A 289 23.53 30.55 -9.58
N LEU A 290 23.05 30.13 -10.75
CA LEU A 290 21.78 29.42 -10.93
C LEU A 290 22.04 28.03 -11.54
N THR A 291 22.16 27.01 -10.70
CA THR A 291 22.28 25.60 -11.15
C THR A 291 21.06 24.75 -10.81
N MET A 292 20.06 25.33 -10.14
CA MET A 292 18.80 24.67 -9.76
C MET A 292 18.06 24.08 -10.96
N ARG A 293 17.54 22.86 -10.81
CA ARG A 293 16.71 22.20 -11.84
C ARG A 293 15.36 22.93 -12.00
N ARG A 294 14.70 22.76 -13.16
CA ARG A 294 13.37 23.34 -13.42
C ARG A 294 12.33 22.82 -12.42
N ASP A 295 11.40 23.70 -12.04
CA ASP A 295 10.25 23.36 -11.21
C ASP A 295 9.29 22.34 -11.87
N ILE A 296 8.53 21.63 -11.04
CA ILE A 296 7.63 20.53 -11.41
C ILE A 296 6.19 21.06 -11.50
N GLY A 297 5.74 21.37 -12.71
CA GLY A 297 4.41 21.95 -12.95
C GLY A 297 3.22 21.03 -12.61
N THR A 298 3.44 19.77 -12.24
CA THR A 298 2.43 18.81 -11.80
C THR A 298 2.51 18.47 -10.31
N PHE A 299 3.30 19.21 -9.52
CA PHE A 299 3.44 18.99 -8.07
C PHE A 299 2.10 19.19 -7.34
N VAL A 300 1.79 18.31 -6.38
CA VAL A 300 0.53 18.31 -5.61
C VAL A 300 0.83 18.08 -4.13
N GLY A 301 0.13 18.82 -3.26
CA GLY A 301 0.15 18.61 -1.81
C GLY A 301 1.37 19.20 -1.10
N ARG A 302 1.65 18.67 0.10
CA ARG A 302 2.83 19.00 0.95
C ARG A 302 2.88 20.41 1.51
N GLU A 303 1.72 21.00 1.78
CA GLU A 303 1.65 22.36 2.30
C GLU A 303 2.17 22.45 3.74
N LEU A 304 1.93 21.43 4.58
CA LEU A 304 2.47 21.38 5.95
C LEU A 304 3.99 21.27 5.95
N GLU A 305 4.57 20.39 5.14
CA GLU A 305 6.01 20.25 4.99
C GLU A 305 6.64 21.53 4.42
N PHE A 306 5.97 22.19 3.47
CA PHE A 306 6.41 23.48 2.95
C PHE A 306 6.38 24.57 4.02
N GLN A 307 5.32 24.63 4.85
CA GLN A 307 5.23 25.58 5.96
C GLN A 307 6.34 25.36 6.98
N LEU A 308 6.65 24.11 7.34
CA LEU A 308 7.77 23.78 8.23
C LEU A 308 9.11 24.26 7.64
N LEU A 309 9.37 23.97 6.37
CA LEU A 309 10.58 24.43 5.68
C LEU A 309 10.64 25.97 5.58
N ALA A 310 9.52 26.62 5.28
CA ALA A 310 9.42 28.08 5.18
C ALA A 310 9.61 28.77 6.53
N GLN A 311 9.11 28.19 7.63
CA GLN A 311 9.40 28.66 8.98
C GLN A 311 10.91 28.58 9.30
N PHE A 312 11.62 27.58 8.78
CA PHE A 312 13.07 27.50 8.93
C PHE A 312 13.80 28.55 8.07
N ALA A 313 13.25 28.90 6.92
CA ALA A 313 13.80 29.92 6.03
C ALA A 313 13.54 31.37 6.51
N SER A 314 12.45 31.60 7.25
CA SER A 314 11.95 32.93 7.61
C SER A 314 12.47 33.41 8.97
N ILE A 315 13.73 33.85 9.03
CA ILE A 315 14.24 34.68 10.14
C ILE A 315 14.87 35.95 9.55
N HIS A 316 14.02 36.87 9.10
CA HIS A 316 14.41 38.27 8.83
C HIS A 316 13.32 39.18 9.40
N GLY A 317 13.46 39.54 10.68
CA GLY A 317 12.69 40.63 11.29
C GLY A 317 12.16 40.28 12.67
N GLU A 318 12.68 40.99 13.66
CA GLU A 318 12.25 41.07 15.07
C GLU A 318 12.71 39.97 16.03
N ALA A 319 12.96 40.43 17.26
CA ALA A 319 13.94 39.89 18.19
C ALA A 319 13.44 38.70 19.04
N ILE A 320 14.44 37.95 19.53
CA ILE A 320 14.45 36.98 20.64
C ILE A 320 14.04 35.53 20.28
N SER A 321 15.00 34.66 19.95
CA SER A 321 15.64 33.75 20.92
C SER A 321 16.70 32.88 20.23
N ILE A 322 17.53 32.22 21.03
CA ILE A 322 18.79 31.58 20.66
C ILE A 322 18.53 30.21 20.00
N SER A 323 19.24 29.99 18.88
CA SER A 323 19.28 28.80 18.01
C SER A 323 18.16 28.67 16.97
N SER A 324 18.53 28.66 15.69
CA SER A 324 17.77 27.99 14.64
C SER A 324 18.66 27.85 13.42
N SER A 325 19.02 26.62 13.12
CA SER A 325 19.77 26.25 11.94
C SER A 325 18.99 26.45 10.65
N ASN A 326 19.69 26.84 9.60
CA ASN A 326 19.15 26.86 8.24
C ASN A 326 19.47 25.58 7.47
N ILE A 327 19.79 24.49 8.16
CA ILE A 327 20.01 23.18 7.55
C ILE A 327 18.74 22.37 7.75
N CYS A 328 18.08 22.04 6.65
CA CYS A 328 16.90 21.20 6.63
C CYS A 328 17.20 19.88 5.93
N ILE A 329 16.94 18.76 6.59
CA ILE A 329 17.04 17.42 6.02
C ILE A 329 15.64 16.96 5.67
N ILE A 330 15.44 16.56 4.42
CA ILE A 330 14.21 15.95 3.92
C ILE A 330 14.53 14.47 3.73
N ASP A 331 14.08 13.63 4.66
CA ASP A 331 14.28 12.19 4.63
C ASP A 331 12.97 11.43 4.32
N GLY A 332 13.06 10.11 4.16
CA GLY A 332 11.92 9.26 3.79
C GLY A 332 12.28 8.16 2.79
N MET A 333 11.35 7.24 2.55
CA MET A 333 11.57 6.08 1.68
C MET A 333 11.79 6.45 0.19
N ALA A 334 12.30 5.51 -0.60
CA ALA A 334 12.44 5.68 -2.04
C ALA A 334 11.09 5.97 -2.73
N GLY A 335 11.09 6.91 -3.70
CA GLY A 335 9.89 7.23 -4.48
C GLY A 335 8.85 8.12 -3.79
N VAL A 336 9.06 8.52 -2.52
CA VAL A 336 8.13 9.37 -1.74
C VAL A 336 8.07 10.84 -2.18
N GLY A 337 9.01 11.28 -3.03
CA GLY A 337 9.00 12.62 -3.63
C GLY A 337 9.95 13.66 -3.02
N LYS A 338 10.95 13.26 -2.21
CA LYS A 338 11.92 14.17 -1.55
C LYS A 338 12.56 15.19 -2.48
N THR A 339 13.23 14.73 -3.54
CA THR A 339 13.89 15.59 -4.54
C THR A 339 12.90 16.53 -5.22
N ALA A 340 11.70 16.03 -5.54
CA ALA A 340 10.65 16.83 -6.16
C ALA A 340 10.15 17.95 -5.24
N PHE A 341 9.90 17.64 -3.96
CA PHE A 341 9.52 18.61 -2.94
C PHE A 341 10.63 19.64 -2.70
N ALA A 342 11.88 19.20 -2.54
CA ALA A 342 13.01 20.08 -2.31
C ALA A 342 13.23 21.09 -3.46
N ILE A 343 13.14 20.63 -4.71
CA ILE A 343 13.21 21.50 -5.88
C ILE A 343 12.03 22.48 -5.88
N HIS A 344 10.80 21.99 -5.70
CA HIS A 344 9.60 22.82 -5.71
C HIS A 344 9.64 23.91 -4.63
N ALA A 345 10.04 23.55 -3.41
CA ALA A 345 10.17 24.49 -2.31
C ALA A 345 11.28 25.51 -2.56
N SER A 346 12.41 25.11 -3.16
CA SER A 346 13.50 26.01 -3.53
C SER A 346 13.03 27.10 -4.51
N HIS A 347 12.20 26.73 -5.50
CA HIS A 347 11.59 27.71 -6.42
C HIS A 347 10.62 28.66 -5.74
N LYS A 348 9.80 28.17 -4.80
CA LYS A 348 8.88 29.02 -4.03
C LYS A 348 9.61 29.99 -3.11
N LEU A 349 10.76 29.60 -2.55
CA LEU A 349 11.56 30.41 -1.63
C LEU A 349 12.61 31.29 -2.34
N ALA A 350 12.80 31.11 -3.65
CA ALA A 350 13.82 31.77 -4.47
C ALA A 350 13.96 33.28 -4.24
N THR A 351 12.84 34.00 -4.05
CA THR A 351 12.84 35.47 -3.89
C THR A 351 13.46 35.94 -2.58
N GLN A 352 13.55 35.06 -1.57
CA GLN A 352 14.15 35.36 -0.26
C GLN A 352 15.68 35.18 -0.26
N PHE A 353 16.23 34.53 -1.29
CA PHE A 353 17.66 34.16 -1.39
C PHE A 353 18.25 34.63 -2.72
N PRO A 354 18.50 35.95 -2.88
CA PRO A 354 18.83 36.56 -4.17
C PRO A 354 20.24 36.22 -4.69
N ASP A 355 21.15 35.75 -3.85
CA ASP A 355 22.57 35.60 -4.23
C ASP A 355 22.87 34.27 -4.94
N GLY A 356 21.93 33.33 -4.97
CA GLY A 356 22.07 32.11 -5.78
C GLY A 356 21.16 30.95 -5.38
N GLN A 357 20.97 30.03 -6.32
CA GLN A 357 20.27 28.77 -6.11
C GLN A 357 21.12 27.64 -6.72
N LEU A 358 21.74 26.86 -5.83
CA LEU A 358 22.69 25.82 -6.18
C LEU A 358 22.07 24.44 -5.96
N PHE A 359 22.20 23.57 -6.96
CA PHE A 359 21.80 22.17 -6.88
C PHE A 359 23.01 21.27 -7.12
N ILE A 360 23.30 20.37 -6.18
CA ILE A 360 24.37 19.37 -6.28
C ILE A 360 23.77 17.97 -6.14
N PRO A 361 23.74 17.16 -7.20
CA PRO A 361 23.37 15.75 -7.11
C PRO A 361 24.54 14.94 -6.53
N LEU A 362 24.37 14.33 -5.37
CA LEU A 362 25.42 13.59 -4.65
C LEU A 362 25.40 12.08 -4.89
N HIS A 363 24.38 11.57 -5.57
CA HIS A 363 24.30 10.19 -6.08
C HIS A 363 24.50 9.08 -5.05
N GLY A 364 24.25 9.36 -3.77
CA GLY A 364 24.43 8.40 -2.68
C GLY A 364 23.58 7.13 -2.85
N HIS A 365 22.45 7.24 -3.54
CA HIS A 365 21.56 6.13 -3.85
C HIS A 365 21.06 6.21 -5.31
N THR A 366 21.91 6.62 -6.25
CA THR A 366 21.59 6.61 -7.68
C THR A 366 22.18 5.37 -8.34
N SER A 367 21.34 4.55 -8.98
CA SER A 367 21.79 3.29 -9.59
C SER A 367 22.76 3.53 -10.75
N GLY A 368 23.87 2.77 -10.77
CA GLY A 368 24.90 2.84 -11.81
C GLY A 368 25.82 4.07 -11.73
N GLN A 369 25.68 4.91 -10.71
CA GLN A 369 26.52 6.08 -10.46
C GLN A 369 27.37 5.86 -9.21
N ILE A 370 28.59 6.42 -9.20
CA ILE A 370 29.44 6.44 -8.01
C ILE A 370 29.00 7.64 -7.16
N PRO A 371 28.77 7.48 -5.83
CA PRO A 371 28.48 8.60 -4.95
C PRO A 371 29.55 9.69 -5.06
N VAL A 372 29.11 10.94 -5.15
CA VAL A 372 30.01 12.09 -5.30
C VAL A 372 30.81 12.30 -4.01
N SER A 373 32.12 12.42 -4.14
CA SER A 373 33.03 12.69 -3.03
C SER A 373 32.86 14.13 -2.51
N PRO A 374 33.14 14.41 -1.21
CA PRO A 374 33.17 15.78 -0.69
C PRO A 374 34.10 16.70 -1.49
N GLU A 375 35.24 16.19 -1.96
CA GLU A 375 36.23 16.86 -2.81
C GLU A 375 35.60 17.42 -4.09
N ASP A 376 34.86 16.57 -4.81
CA ASP A 376 34.27 16.88 -6.11
C ASP A 376 33.02 17.74 -5.97
N ALA A 377 32.25 17.54 -4.89
CA ALA A 377 31.11 18.39 -4.56
C ALA A 377 31.55 19.82 -4.22
N LEU A 378 32.62 20.00 -3.42
CA LEU A 378 33.21 21.32 -3.13
C LEU A 378 33.75 21.99 -4.39
N ALA A 379 34.45 21.24 -5.25
CA ALA A 379 34.94 21.76 -6.52
C ALA A 379 33.78 22.28 -7.40
N SER A 380 32.68 21.53 -7.47
CA SER A 380 31.48 21.92 -8.21
C SER A 380 30.84 23.21 -7.66
N LEU A 381 30.73 23.34 -6.33
CA LEU A 381 30.22 24.54 -5.67
C LEU A 381 31.12 25.78 -5.89
N LEU A 382 32.43 25.60 -5.80
CA LEU A 382 33.41 26.66 -6.00
C LEU A 382 33.45 27.15 -7.46
N LEU A 383 33.38 26.23 -8.43
CA LEU A 383 33.28 26.56 -9.86
C LEU A 383 31.97 27.29 -10.15
N ALA A 384 30.83 26.82 -9.62
CA ALA A 384 29.52 27.45 -9.82
C ALA A 384 29.46 28.88 -9.27
N THR A 385 30.28 29.21 -8.26
CA THR A 385 30.38 30.56 -7.66
C THR A 385 31.53 31.40 -8.24
N GLY A 386 32.12 30.97 -9.36
CA GLY A 386 33.10 31.73 -10.14
C GLY A 386 34.54 31.66 -9.62
N THR A 387 34.92 30.55 -8.97
CA THR A 387 36.33 30.25 -8.64
C THR A 387 37.00 29.65 -9.87
N ASP A 388 38.20 30.11 -10.21
CA ASP A 388 38.96 29.59 -11.35
C ASP A 388 39.52 28.19 -11.01
N ALA A 389 39.48 27.27 -11.98
CA ALA A 389 39.95 25.89 -11.80
C ALA A 389 41.44 25.85 -11.42
N ASP A 390 42.25 26.76 -11.97
CA ASP A 390 43.69 26.87 -11.71
C ASP A 390 44.00 27.41 -10.29
N SER A 391 43.00 28.01 -9.63
CA SER A 391 43.10 28.54 -8.26
C SER A 391 42.55 27.59 -7.18
N MET A 392 42.12 26.39 -7.58
CA MET A 392 41.47 25.43 -6.69
C MET A 392 42.50 24.78 -5.74
N PRO A 393 42.31 24.84 -4.41
CA PRO A 393 43.17 24.12 -3.47
C PRO A 393 43.15 22.60 -3.72
N ALA A 394 44.23 21.91 -3.38
CA ALA A 394 44.35 20.46 -3.60
C ALA A 394 43.57 19.65 -2.54
N ASP A 395 43.54 20.11 -1.29
CA ASP A 395 42.93 19.43 -0.16
C ASP A 395 41.49 19.87 0.13
N VAL A 396 40.68 18.96 0.69
CA VAL A 396 39.27 19.19 1.04
C VAL A 396 39.09 20.31 2.04
N ASP A 397 39.94 20.37 3.07
CA ASP A 397 39.76 21.33 4.16
C ASP A 397 39.97 22.76 3.67
N SER A 398 40.97 22.99 2.82
CA SER A 398 41.21 24.28 2.19
C SER A 398 40.12 24.64 1.19
N ARG A 399 39.58 23.67 0.42
CA ARG A 399 38.39 23.90 -0.43
C ARG A 399 37.18 24.28 0.41
N ALA A 400 36.95 23.61 1.54
CA ALA A 400 35.85 23.90 2.45
C ALA A 400 36.01 25.29 3.10
N ALA A 401 37.23 25.66 3.49
CA ALA A 401 37.54 27.00 3.99
C ALA A 401 37.27 28.09 2.95
N LEU A 402 37.71 27.88 1.70
CA LEU A 402 37.45 28.78 0.59
C LEU A 402 35.95 28.88 0.28
N TRP A 403 35.23 27.75 0.31
CA TRP A 403 33.78 27.69 0.13
C TRP A 403 33.04 28.53 1.19
N ARG A 404 33.38 28.32 2.47
CA ARG A 404 32.81 29.12 3.57
C ARG A 404 33.12 30.62 3.41
N SER A 405 34.33 30.97 2.98
CA SER A 405 34.70 32.36 2.69
C SER A 405 33.91 32.96 1.53
N LYS A 406 33.60 32.19 0.47
CA LYS A 406 32.81 32.64 -0.69
C LYS A 406 31.33 32.83 -0.35
N MET A 407 30.82 32.07 0.61
CA MET A 407 29.43 32.15 1.09
C MET A 407 29.25 33.14 2.25
N ALA A 408 30.34 33.67 2.81
CA ALA A 408 30.27 34.69 3.86
C ALA A 408 29.49 35.92 3.37
N GLY A 409 28.43 36.28 4.09
CA GLY A 409 27.58 37.44 3.78
C GLY A 409 26.61 37.26 2.60
N LYS A 410 26.48 36.05 2.02
CA LYS A 410 25.55 35.76 0.92
C LYS A 410 24.27 35.06 1.40
N SER A 411 23.15 35.37 0.78
CA SER A 411 21.85 34.72 0.97
C SER A 411 21.51 33.84 -0.24
N ALA A 412 21.72 32.53 -0.11
CA ALA A 412 21.55 31.55 -1.18
C ALA A 412 20.86 30.26 -0.70
N ILE A 413 20.21 29.55 -1.63
CA ILE A 413 19.69 28.19 -1.41
C ILE A 413 20.70 27.18 -1.95
N ILE A 414 21.06 26.18 -1.15
CA ILE A 414 21.95 25.08 -1.51
C ILE A 414 21.19 23.77 -1.32
N LEU A 415 20.83 23.11 -2.42
CA LEU A 415 20.17 21.81 -2.43
C LEU A 415 21.18 20.68 -2.69
N LEU A 416 21.42 19.86 -1.67
CA LEU A 416 22.28 18.67 -1.68
C LEU A 416 21.38 17.43 -1.83
N ASP A 417 21.30 16.88 -3.04
CA ASP A 417 20.33 15.83 -3.37
C ASP A 417 20.92 14.42 -3.31
N ASP A 418 20.16 13.47 -2.76
CA ASP A 418 20.49 12.04 -2.68
C ASP A 418 21.71 11.72 -1.82
N VAL A 419 21.75 12.24 -0.60
CA VAL A 419 22.86 12.07 0.35
C VAL A 419 22.85 10.69 1.00
N SER A 420 24.03 10.06 1.07
CA SER A 420 24.24 8.74 1.67
C SER A 420 24.64 8.75 3.15
N SER A 421 25.36 9.79 3.59
CA SER A 421 25.89 9.88 4.96
C SER A 421 26.18 11.33 5.37
N HIS A 422 26.32 11.56 6.67
CA HIS A 422 26.76 12.83 7.24
C HIS A 422 28.13 13.27 6.69
N ASP A 423 29.08 12.34 6.54
CA ASP A 423 30.45 12.64 6.11
C ASP A 423 30.51 13.19 4.69
N GLN A 424 29.53 12.82 3.85
CA GLN A 424 29.42 13.31 2.48
C GLN A 424 29.13 14.82 2.39
N VAL A 425 28.49 15.40 3.42
CA VAL A 425 27.97 16.77 3.38
C VAL A 425 28.53 17.72 4.42
N ARG A 426 29.16 17.22 5.50
CA ARG A 426 29.70 18.04 6.59
C ARG A 426 30.56 19.20 6.11
N ASN A 427 31.44 18.96 5.13
CA ASN A 427 32.35 19.97 4.59
C ASN A 427 31.69 20.93 3.57
N LEU A 428 30.49 20.60 3.08
CA LEU A 428 29.71 21.41 2.13
C LEU A 428 28.87 22.50 2.82
N LEU A 429 28.71 22.39 4.15
CA LEU A 429 27.89 23.32 4.92
C LEU A 429 28.56 24.72 4.99
N PRO A 430 27.86 25.79 4.58
CA PRO A 430 28.38 27.15 4.69
C PRO A 430 28.37 27.62 6.15
N ALA A 431 29.24 28.56 6.49
CA ALA A 431 29.26 29.18 7.82
C ALA A 431 28.15 30.24 8.01
N SER A 432 27.54 30.71 6.92
CA SER A 432 26.59 31.83 6.95
C SER A 432 25.17 31.38 7.31
N LYS A 433 24.59 32.01 8.33
CA LYS A 433 23.17 31.84 8.74
C LYS A 433 22.17 32.54 7.81
N SER A 434 22.62 33.06 6.67
CA SER A 434 21.76 33.59 5.60
C SER A 434 21.58 32.61 4.45
N CYS A 435 22.30 31.48 4.45
CA CYS A 435 22.12 30.43 3.45
C CYS A 435 21.12 29.39 3.96
N LEU A 436 20.22 28.92 3.10
CA LEU A 436 19.34 27.77 3.36
C LEU A 436 19.94 26.53 2.71
N VAL A 437 20.32 25.53 3.51
CA VAL A 437 20.81 24.24 3.02
C VAL A 437 19.68 23.23 3.12
N ILE A 438 19.28 22.67 1.99
CA ILE A 438 18.27 21.62 1.90
C ILE A 438 19.01 20.33 1.52
N ILE A 439 18.88 19.30 2.33
CA ILE A 439 19.51 18.00 2.14
C ILE A 439 18.41 16.98 1.87
N THR A 440 18.47 16.20 0.79
CA THR A 440 17.57 15.05 0.62
C THR A 440 18.32 13.76 0.91
N SER A 441 17.74 12.86 1.70
CA SER A 441 18.34 11.56 1.99
C SER A 441 17.31 10.44 2.07
N ARG A 442 17.75 9.20 1.86
CA ARG A 442 16.93 8.00 2.12
C ARG A 442 17.16 7.42 3.52
N ARG A 443 18.05 8.04 4.30
CA ARG A 443 18.42 7.63 5.66
C ARG A 443 18.17 8.80 6.59
N ARG A 444 17.96 8.50 7.86
CA ARG A 444 17.98 9.51 8.92
C ARG A 444 19.42 9.94 9.18
N LEU A 445 19.72 11.24 8.98
CA LEU A 445 21.07 11.80 9.13
C LEU A 445 21.20 12.53 10.48
N GLU A 446 21.08 11.78 11.58
CA GLU A 446 21.00 12.33 12.95
C GLU A 446 22.28 13.03 13.42
N ALA A 447 23.43 12.71 12.83
CA ALA A 447 24.73 13.24 13.22
C ALA A 447 25.03 14.66 12.69
N ILE A 448 24.16 15.27 11.87
CA ILE A 448 24.37 16.64 11.38
C ILE A 448 23.90 17.62 12.46
N GLU A 449 24.86 18.23 13.15
CA GLU A 449 24.61 19.25 14.18
C GLU A 449 23.72 20.38 13.64
N ASP A 450 22.86 20.90 14.52
CA ASP A 450 21.90 21.96 14.26
C ASP A 450 20.84 21.62 13.19
N ALA A 451 20.93 20.55 12.39
CA ALA A 451 19.95 20.28 11.33
C ALA A 451 18.54 19.92 11.85
N ARG A 452 17.52 20.38 11.13
CA ARG A 452 16.12 19.99 11.36
C ARG A 452 15.65 19.00 10.30
N ALA A 453 15.07 17.89 10.71
CA ALA A 453 14.56 16.87 9.80
C ALA A 453 13.05 17.04 9.53
N ILE A 454 12.66 16.92 8.27
CA ILE A 454 11.30 16.78 7.78
C ILE A 454 11.18 15.37 7.18
N ALA A 455 10.60 14.46 7.96
CA ALA A 455 10.37 13.09 7.52
C ALA A 455 9.18 13.02 6.57
N MET A 456 9.43 12.76 5.28
CA MET A 456 8.38 12.64 4.29
C MET A 456 7.72 11.26 4.34
N LYS A 457 6.42 11.27 4.65
CA LYS A 457 5.51 10.12 4.55
C LYS A 457 4.94 10.00 3.14
N THR A 458 4.25 8.91 2.81
CA THR A 458 3.46 8.80 1.56
C THR A 458 2.39 9.90 1.45
N LEU A 459 1.86 10.13 0.25
CA LEU A 459 0.82 11.16 0.10
C LEU A 459 -0.47 10.72 0.83
N PRO A 460 -1.18 11.65 1.49
CA PRO A 460 -2.56 11.43 1.91
C PRO A 460 -3.41 10.99 0.71
N THR A 461 -4.43 10.15 0.96
CA THR A 461 -5.24 9.56 -0.12
C THR A 461 -5.80 10.61 -1.09
N ASP A 462 -6.32 11.72 -0.58
CA ASP A 462 -6.91 12.77 -1.42
C ASP A 462 -5.87 13.49 -2.30
N GLU A 463 -4.68 13.77 -1.77
CA GLU A 463 -3.57 14.36 -2.53
C GLU A 463 -3.03 13.38 -3.59
N ALA A 464 -2.97 12.10 -3.22
CA ALA A 464 -2.50 11.03 -4.08
C ALA A 464 -3.47 10.78 -5.26
N MET A 465 -4.78 10.85 -5.01
CA MET A 465 -5.83 10.84 -6.03
C MET A 465 -5.76 12.08 -6.92
N SER A 466 -5.56 13.26 -6.34
CA SER A 466 -5.41 14.52 -7.07
C SER A 466 -4.21 14.48 -8.02
N LEU A 467 -3.08 13.92 -7.58
CA LEU A 467 -1.90 13.69 -8.41
C LEU A 467 -2.21 12.73 -9.58
N PHE A 468 -2.88 11.61 -9.32
CA PHE A 468 -3.27 10.65 -10.35
C PHE A 468 -4.15 11.30 -11.42
N ILE A 469 -5.19 12.03 -11.00
CA ILE A 469 -6.15 12.70 -11.89
C ILE A 469 -5.44 13.76 -12.73
N ARG A 470 -4.61 14.61 -12.10
CA ARG A 470 -3.85 15.67 -12.78
C ARG A 470 -2.93 15.14 -13.87
N ILE A 471 -2.29 13.99 -13.64
CA ILE A 471 -1.34 13.40 -14.58
C ILE A 471 -2.06 12.62 -15.69
N SER A 472 -3.07 11.83 -15.34
CA SER A 472 -3.81 11.00 -16.30
C SER A 472 -4.75 11.82 -17.20
N GLY A 473 -5.27 12.94 -16.71
CA GLY A 473 -6.27 13.76 -17.40
C GLY A 473 -7.67 13.15 -17.41
N THR A 474 -7.94 12.14 -16.56
CA THR A 474 -9.27 11.56 -16.40
C THR A 474 -10.23 12.52 -15.68
N LYS A 475 -11.54 12.38 -15.93
CA LYS A 475 -12.56 13.12 -15.19
C LYS A 475 -12.79 12.50 -13.80
N GLU A 476 -13.34 13.27 -12.86
CA GLU A 476 -13.61 12.85 -11.47
C GLU A 476 -14.82 11.90 -11.31
N ASP A 477 -15.25 11.23 -12.38
CA ASP A 477 -16.49 10.45 -12.42
C ASP A 477 -16.37 9.04 -11.81
N ASN A 478 -15.16 8.55 -11.52
CA ASN A 478 -14.93 7.23 -10.93
C ASN A 478 -13.91 7.24 -9.78
N THR A 479 -14.27 7.97 -8.72
CA THR A 479 -13.47 8.18 -7.50
C THR A 479 -13.02 6.88 -6.83
N ASP A 480 -13.85 5.84 -6.81
CA ASP A 480 -13.53 4.56 -6.16
C ASP A 480 -12.42 3.80 -6.89
N ALA A 481 -12.46 3.76 -8.24
CA ALA A 481 -11.40 3.12 -9.01
C ALA A 481 -10.07 3.88 -8.90
N VAL A 482 -10.10 5.22 -8.87
CA VAL A 482 -8.88 6.03 -8.64
C VAL A 482 -8.32 5.78 -7.24
N ARG A 483 -9.19 5.75 -6.21
CA ARG A 483 -8.78 5.44 -4.84
C ARG A 483 -8.09 4.08 -4.77
N GLU A 484 -8.65 3.07 -5.42
CA GLU A 484 -8.07 1.73 -5.45
C GLU A 484 -6.73 1.68 -6.21
N LEU A 485 -6.61 2.35 -7.36
CA LEU A 485 -5.34 2.41 -8.10
C LEU A 485 -4.23 3.09 -7.30
N VAL A 486 -4.56 4.18 -6.61
CA VAL A 486 -3.60 4.90 -5.78
C VAL A 486 -3.21 4.08 -4.54
N ARG A 487 -4.16 3.34 -3.96
CA ARG A 487 -3.89 2.33 -2.91
C ARG A 487 -2.94 1.25 -3.41
N LEU A 488 -3.15 0.72 -4.62
CA LEU A 488 -2.26 -0.28 -5.26
C LEU A 488 -0.86 0.27 -5.55
N CYS A 489 -0.72 1.58 -5.76
CA CYS A 489 0.56 2.29 -5.84
C CYS A 489 1.21 2.57 -4.48
N GLY A 490 0.61 2.13 -3.37
CA GLY A 490 1.06 2.43 -2.01
C GLY A 490 1.11 3.94 -1.72
N HIS A 491 0.28 4.74 -2.39
CA HIS A 491 0.28 6.20 -2.26
C HIS A 491 1.64 6.88 -2.55
N LEU A 492 2.55 6.21 -3.27
CA LEU A 492 3.86 6.77 -3.66
C LEU A 492 3.73 7.66 -4.90
N PRO A 493 4.15 8.94 -4.84
CA PRO A 493 4.10 9.85 -5.99
C PRO A 493 4.76 9.30 -7.25
N LEU A 494 5.89 8.60 -7.10
CA LEU A 494 6.60 7.98 -8.22
C LEU A 494 5.74 6.89 -8.89
N ALA A 495 5.21 5.95 -8.12
CA ALA A 495 4.37 4.87 -8.64
C ALA A 495 3.07 5.41 -9.27
N ILE A 496 2.44 6.40 -8.62
CA ILE A 496 1.24 7.10 -9.12
C ILE A 496 1.54 7.77 -10.46
N THR A 497 2.63 8.53 -10.56
CA THR A 497 3.02 9.24 -11.79
C THR A 497 3.22 8.27 -12.95
N LEU A 498 3.89 7.14 -12.68
CA LEU A 498 4.10 6.08 -13.67
C LEU A 498 2.78 5.46 -14.14
N LEU A 499 1.91 5.07 -13.22
CA LEU A 499 0.64 4.41 -13.55
C LEU A 499 -0.35 5.37 -14.23
N ALA A 500 -0.48 6.61 -13.73
CA ALA A 500 -1.32 7.66 -14.32
C ALA A 500 -0.82 8.06 -15.73
N GLY A 501 0.50 8.14 -15.92
CA GLY A 501 1.12 8.36 -17.23
C GLY A 501 0.74 7.29 -18.24
N ARG A 502 0.72 6.01 -17.85
CA ARG A 502 0.27 4.91 -18.73
C ARG A 502 -1.17 5.08 -19.16
N LEU A 503 -2.07 5.42 -18.24
CA LEU A 503 -3.47 5.65 -18.57
C LEU A 503 -3.61 6.78 -19.60
N ARG A 504 -2.84 7.88 -19.43
CA ARG A 504 -2.80 8.98 -20.39
C ARG A 504 -2.34 8.54 -21.79
N HIS A 505 -1.39 7.61 -21.87
CA HIS A 505 -0.82 7.11 -23.12
C HIS A 505 -1.61 5.94 -23.75
N HIS A 506 -2.64 5.43 -23.08
CA HIS A 506 -3.51 4.37 -23.59
C HIS A 506 -4.99 4.80 -23.57
N PRO A 507 -5.47 5.53 -24.60
CA PRO A 507 -6.82 6.10 -24.62
C PRO A 507 -7.96 5.06 -24.57
N SER A 508 -7.69 3.80 -24.89
CA SER A 508 -8.65 2.69 -24.83
C SER A 508 -8.77 2.03 -23.46
N TRP A 509 -7.89 2.37 -22.51
CA TRP A 509 -7.93 1.80 -21.16
C TRP A 509 -8.94 2.54 -20.30
N THR A 510 -9.76 1.79 -19.56
CA THR A 510 -10.67 2.33 -18.56
C THR A 510 -10.09 2.13 -17.15
N LEU A 511 -10.56 2.93 -16.18
CA LEU A 511 -10.15 2.79 -14.78
C LEU A 511 -10.45 1.38 -14.23
N PRO A 512 -11.64 0.77 -14.43
CA PRO A 512 -11.90 -0.60 -13.99
C PRO A 512 -11.00 -1.65 -14.65
N TYR A 513 -10.69 -1.48 -15.94
CA TYR A 513 -9.74 -2.35 -16.63
C TYR A 513 -8.35 -2.26 -15.99
N LEU A 514 -7.89 -1.05 -15.67
CA LEU A 514 -6.60 -0.83 -15.04
C LEU A 514 -6.55 -1.41 -13.61
N VAL A 515 -7.61 -1.22 -12.81
CA VAL A 515 -7.75 -1.84 -11.47
C VAL A 515 -7.65 -3.36 -11.58
N THR A 516 -8.43 -3.97 -12.47
CA THR A 516 -8.41 -5.42 -12.68
C THR A 516 -7.03 -5.90 -13.12
N LYS A 517 -6.39 -5.18 -14.04
CA LYS A 517 -5.07 -5.53 -14.57
C LYS A 517 -3.96 -5.46 -13.53
N VAL A 518 -3.99 -4.45 -12.66
CA VAL A 518 -3.01 -4.31 -11.57
C VAL A 518 -3.31 -5.27 -10.41
N SER A 519 -4.59 -5.55 -10.14
CA SER A 519 -5.02 -6.43 -9.04
C SER A 519 -4.89 -7.92 -9.37
N ALA A 520 -5.03 -8.31 -10.64
CA ALA A 520 -5.02 -9.72 -11.08
C ALA A 520 -3.62 -10.35 -11.10
N THR A 521 -2.58 -9.63 -10.74
CA THR A 521 -1.24 -10.22 -10.59
C THR A 521 -0.92 -10.53 -9.14
N VAL A 522 -0.51 -11.78 -8.92
CA VAL A 522 0.05 -12.28 -7.64
C VAL A 522 1.30 -11.49 -7.23
N ASP A 523 1.87 -10.71 -8.15
CA ASP A 523 3.02 -9.83 -7.95
C ASP A 523 2.75 -8.43 -8.52
N ARG A 524 2.23 -7.53 -7.66
CA ARG A 524 1.88 -6.13 -8.01
C ARG A 524 3.05 -5.35 -8.60
N LEU A 525 4.28 -5.63 -8.14
CA LEU A 525 5.50 -5.02 -8.65
C LEU A 525 5.77 -5.44 -10.09
N THR A 526 5.45 -6.68 -10.48
CA THR A 526 5.68 -7.20 -11.83
C THR A 526 4.86 -6.50 -12.91
N HIS A 527 3.68 -5.95 -12.62
CA HIS A 527 2.95 -5.12 -13.60
C HIS A 527 3.52 -3.70 -13.76
N LEU A 528 4.12 -3.16 -12.69
CA LEU A 528 4.85 -1.89 -12.73
C LEU A 528 6.16 -2.02 -13.54
N ARG A 529 6.70 -3.24 -13.69
CA ARG A 529 7.92 -3.53 -14.48
C ARG A 529 7.82 -3.28 -15.98
N ALA A 530 6.62 -3.28 -16.56
CA ALA A 530 6.46 -3.48 -18.00
C ALA A 530 7.21 -2.47 -18.88
N GLU A 531 7.42 -1.21 -18.46
CA GLU A 531 8.19 -0.21 -19.22
C GLU A 531 8.92 0.83 -18.34
N ASN A 532 8.95 0.68 -16.99
CA ASN A 532 9.62 1.63 -16.10
C ASN A 532 10.23 0.96 -14.85
N VAL A 533 11.55 0.75 -14.91
CA VAL A 533 12.40 0.05 -13.93
C VAL A 533 12.62 0.88 -12.64
N ALA A 534 12.03 2.07 -12.51
CA ALA A 534 12.43 3.10 -11.54
C ALA A 534 12.10 2.79 -10.06
N VAL A 535 10.91 2.27 -9.74
CA VAL A 535 10.49 2.02 -8.34
C VAL A 535 11.25 0.83 -7.75
N GLU A 536 11.27 -0.29 -8.46
CA GLU A 536 11.97 -1.49 -8.02
C GLU A 536 13.49 -1.27 -7.97
N THR A 537 14.09 -0.56 -8.93
CA THR A 537 15.52 -0.23 -8.88
C THR A 537 15.85 0.63 -7.67
N ALA A 538 14.96 1.53 -7.28
CA ALA A 538 15.18 2.35 -6.10
C ALA A 538 15.15 1.51 -4.81
N PHE A 539 14.27 0.51 -4.71
CA PHE A 539 14.26 -0.45 -3.60
C PHE A 539 15.45 -1.41 -3.64
N ASP A 540 15.80 -1.96 -4.81
CA ASP A 540 16.94 -2.85 -5.01
C ASP A 540 18.25 -2.17 -4.61
N LEU A 541 18.42 -0.88 -4.88
CA LEU A 541 19.61 -0.17 -4.44
C LEU A 541 19.64 0.05 -2.92
N SER A 542 18.52 0.44 -2.30
CA SER A 542 18.43 0.52 -0.84
C SER A 542 18.73 -0.84 -0.19
N TYR A 543 18.23 -1.93 -0.77
CA TYR A 543 18.52 -3.30 -0.34
C TYR A 543 19.99 -3.70 -0.51
N ARG A 544 20.63 -3.35 -1.62
CA ARG A 544 22.06 -3.62 -1.88
C ARG A 544 23.00 -2.83 -0.98
N ASN A 545 22.55 -1.72 -0.41
CA ASN A 545 23.34 -0.95 0.55
C ASN A 545 23.28 -1.53 1.97
N LEU A 546 22.34 -2.44 2.25
CA LEU A 546 22.29 -3.12 3.55
C LEU A 546 23.50 -4.05 3.74
N PRO A 547 24.00 -4.17 4.99
CA PRO A 547 24.94 -5.23 5.37
C PRO A 547 24.41 -6.62 4.99
N LEU A 548 25.31 -7.54 4.61
CA LEU A 548 24.94 -8.86 4.11
C LEU A 548 24.04 -9.65 5.07
N ASP A 549 24.29 -9.54 6.37
CA ASP A 549 23.52 -10.23 7.40
C ASP A 549 22.09 -9.68 7.52
N MET A 550 21.93 -8.36 7.41
CA MET A 550 20.64 -7.65 7.49
C MET A 550 19.79 -7.87 6.24
N ARG A 551 20.41 -8.15 5.09
CA ARG A 551 19.69 -8.54 3.87
C ARG A 551 18.89 -9.83 4.06
N LYS A 552 19.33 -10.75 4.94
CA LYS A 552 18.56 -11.96 5.26
C LYS A 552 17.29 -11.58 6.03
N THR A 553 17.44 -10.81 7.11
CA THR A 553 16.35 -10.29 7.95
C THR A 553 15.30 -9.56 7.10
N PHE A 554 15.73 -8.62 6.26
CA PHE A 554 14.85 -7.88 5.33
C PHE A 554 14.05 -8.81 4.41
N ARG A 555 14.71 -9.81 3.78
CA ARG A 555 14.03 -10.76 2.87
C ARG A 555 13.01 -11.60 3.63
N ASN A 556 13.40 -12.17 4.76
CA ASN A 556 12.53 -13.03 5.55
C ASN A 556 11.29 -12.28 6.04
N LEU A 557 11.46 -11.03 6.51
CA LEU A 557 10.33 -10.18 6.92
C LEU A 557 9.33 -9.98 5.76
N GLY A 558 9.76 -10.02 4.50
CA GLY A 558 8.87 -9.90 3.33
C GLY A 558 7.82 -11.03 3.22
N ILE A 559 8.11 -12.19 3.83
CA ILE A 559 7.18 -13.33 3.95
C ILE A 559 6.64 -13.51 5.37
N HIS A 560 6.86 -12.55 6.28
CA HIS A 560 6.18 -12.54 7.58
C HIS A 560 4.66 -12.53 7.38
N ILE A 561 3.93 -13.28 8.22
CA ILE A 561 2.48 -13.43 8.16
C ILE A 561 1.87 -12.54 9.26
N GLY A 562 1.07 -11.55 8.87
CA GLY A 562 0.60 -10.47 9.74
C GLY A 562 0.75 -9.10 9.08
N ASP A 563 0.27 -8.04 9.73
CA ASP A 563 0.39 -6.67 9.21
C ASP A 563 1.59 -5.92 9.81
N ASP A 564 2.03 -6.33 10.99
CA ASP A 564 3.17 -5.77 11.70
C ASP A 564 3.91 -6.86 12.51
N PHE A 565 5.10 -6.54 12.98
CA PHE A 565 6.03 -7.46 13.64
C PHE A 565 6.88 -6.75 14.69
N ASP A 566 7.37 -7.53 15.64
CA ASP A 566 8.31 -7.12 16.68
C ASP A 566 9.63 -7.90 16.59
N ALA A 567 10.54 -7.62 17.51
CA ALA A 567 11.82 -8.31 17.60
C ALA A 567 11.68 -9.82 17.87
N TYR A 568 10.71 -10.26 18.68
CA TYR A 568 10.53 -11.67 19.01
C TYR A 568 10.06 -12.51 17.83
N SER A 569 9.00 -12.08 17.15
CA SER A 569 8.49 -12.74 15.94
C SER A 569 9.52 -12.72 14.81
N THR A 570 10.29 -11.65 14.70
CA THR A 570 11.39 -11.55 13.72
C THR A 570 12.56 -12.49 14.05
N ALA A 571 12.96 -12.58 15.33
CA ALA A 571 14.01 -13.51 15.78
C ALA A 571 13.63 -14.97 15.52
N ALA A 572 12.38 -15.32 15.76
CA ALA A 572 11.86 -16.65 15.45
C ALA A 572 11.86 -16.93 13.93
N LEU A 573 11.35 -15.99 13.14
CA LEU A 573 11.33 -16.05 11.67
C LEU A 573 12.75 -16.25 11.09
N ASP A 574 13.74 -15.51 11.61
CA ASP A 574 15.13 -15.57 11.14
C ASP A 574 15.94 -16.75 11.67
N GLY A 575 15.53 -17.29 12.83
CA GLY A 575 16.34 -18.20 13.63
C GLY A 575 17.62 -17.52 14.14
N ALA A 576 17.49 -16.29 14.64
CA ALA A 576 18.60 -15.45 15.11
C ALA A 576 18.41 -15.03 16.58
N GLU A 577 19.47 -14.49 17.20
CA GLU A 577 19.42 -13.96 18.55
C GLU A 577 18.62 -12.65 18.62
N LEU A 578 17.83 -12.46 19.68
CA LEU A 578 16.94 -11.31 19.86
C LEU A 578 17.69 -9.97 19.74
N ALA A 579 18.81 -9.81 20.47
CA ALA A 579 19.60 -8.58 20.46
C ALA A 579 20.14 -8.22 19.07
N LYS A 580 20.48 -9.22 18.24
CA LYS A 580 20.88 -8.97 16.86
C LYS A 580 19.70 -8.42 16.05
N VAL A 581 18.53 -9.02 16.20
CA VAL A 581 17.32 -8.64 15.47
C VAL A 581 16.81 -7.26 15.87
N GLU A 582 16.90 -6.89 17.15
CA GLU A 582 16.59 -5.53 17.62
C GLU A 582 17.44 -4.50 16.87
N ASN A 583 18.77 -4.72 16.80
CA ASN A 583 19.68 -3.85 16.03
C ASN A 583 19.38 -3.83 14.52
N ASP A 584 19.03 -4.98 13.94
CA ASP A 584 18.64 -5.07 12.53
C ASP A 584 17.34 -4.27 12.26
N LEU A 585 16.34 -4.37 13.13
CA LEU A 585 15.07 -3.63 13.00
C LEU A 585 15.28 -2.11 13.16
N GLU A 586 16.06 -1.68 14.15
CA GLU A 586 16.44 -0.27 14.32
C GLU A 586 17.15 0.27 13.08
N SER A 587 18.08 -0.50 12.52
CA SER A 587 18.82 -0.11 11.30
C SER A 587 17.92 -0.05 10.06
N LEU A 588 17.05 -1.04 9.87
CA LEU A 588 16.06 -1.03 8.79
C LEU A 588 15.08 0.14 8.92
N HIS A 589 14.74 0.54 10.14
CA HIS A 589 13.92 1.72 10.41
C HIS A 589 14.66 3.02 10.07
N ALA A 590 15.94 3.13 10.47
CA ALA A 590 16.80 4.27 10.14
C ALA A 590 17.01 4.45 8.63
N ASP A 591 16.98 3.35 7.87
CA ASP A 591 17.08 3.34 6.41
C ASP A 591 15.72 3.50 5.68
N HIS A 592 14.64 3.79 6.42
CA HIS A 592 13.26 3.94 5.91
C HIS A 592 12.77 2.73 5.08
N LEU A 593 13.23 1.53 5.43
CA LEU A 593 12.76 0.27 4.84
C LEU A 593 11.58 -0.33 5.60
N ILE A 594 11.44 0.02 6.89
CA ILE A 594 10.29 -0.31 7.74
C ILE A 594 9.84 0.92 8.53
N GLU A 595 8.56 0.94 8.89
CA GLU A 595 7.94 1.98 9.70
C GLU A 595 7.71 1.47 11.12
N GLU A 596 8.03 2.28 12.13
CA GLU A 596 7.64 2.02 13.51
C GLU A 596 6.27 2.65 13.77
N ILE A 597 5.27 1.81 14.08
CA ILE A 597 3.87 2.24 14.31
C ILE A 597 3.56 2.46 15.79
N ALA A 598 4.30 1.79 16.65
CA ALA A 598 4.32 1.92 18.10
C ALA A 598 5.71 1.48 18.59
N PRO A 599 6.15 1.86 19.79
CA PRO A 599 7.46 1.47 20.32
C PRO A 599 7.73 -0.03 20.17
N GLY A 600 8.77 -0.39 19.41
CA GLY A 600 9.17 -1.79 19.15
C GLY A 600 8.25 -2.56 18.20
N ARG A 601 7.31 -1.89 17.51
CA ARG A 601 6.40 -2.49 16.52
C ARG A 601 6.63 -1.89 15.15
N TYR A 602 6.99 -2.74 14.21
CA TYR A 602 7.39 -2.35 12.88
C TYR A 602 6.47 -2.95 11.82
N ARG A 603 6.35 -2.28 10.69
CA ARG A 603 5.69 -2.81 9.50
C ARG A 603 6.44 -2.43 8.24
N PHE A 604 6.21 -3.18 7.18
CA PHE A 604 6.60 -2.74 5.85
C PHE A 604 5.58 -1.78 5.24
N HIS A 605 6.08 -0.90 4.39
CA HIS A 605 5.26 -0.34 3.33
C HIS A 605 4.93 -1.43 2.29
N ASP A 606 3.68 -1.52 1.82
CA ASP A 606 3.17 -2.58 0.92
C ASP A 606 4.11 -2.93 -0.24
N LEU A 607 4.56 -1.93 -1.00
CA LEU A 607 5.45 -2.16 -2.15
C LEU A 607 6.85 -2.65 -1.76
N ILE A 608 7.35 -2.26 -0.57
CA ILE A 608 8.64 -2.77 -0.06
C ILE A 608 8.46 -4.21 0.42
N ARG A 609 7.31 -4.53 1.04
CA ARG A 609 6.96 -5.90 1.44
C ARG A 609 6.93 -6.83 0.23
N ASP A 610 6.24 -6.43 -0.84
CA ASP A 610 6.16 -7.20 -2.08
C ASP A 610 7.54 -7.37 -2.73
N PHE A 611 8.36 -6.30 -2.76
CA PHE A 611 9.75 -6.38 -3.18
C PHE A 611 10.56 -7.38 -2.35
N ALA A 612 10.53 -7.27 -1.01
CA ALA A 612 11.25 -8.17 -0.11
C ALA A 612 10.80 -9.63 -0.26
N ARG A 613 9.48 -9.86 -0.38
CA ARG A 613 8.87 -11.19 -0.61
C ARG A 613 9.41 -11.85 -1.87
N ASN A 614 9.57 -11.08 -2.94
CA ASN A 614 10.05 -11.56 -4.23
C ASN A 614 11.55 -11.93 -4.23
N LEU A 615 12.30 -11.43 -3.25
CA LEU A 615 13.71 -11.81 -3.07
C LEU A 615 13.88 -13.16 -2.36
N VAL A 616 12.84 -13.71 -1.70
CA VAL A 616 12.93 -15.00 -1.00
C VAL A 616 12.75 -16.15 -2.00
N PRO A 617 13.76 -17.03 -2.18
CA PRO A 617 13.65 -18.20 -3.04
C PRO A 617 12.50 -19.12 -2.61
N THR A 618 11.72 -19.65 -3.55
CA THR A 618 10.54 -20.48 -3.26
C THR A 618 10.86 -21.67 -2.35
N ALA A 619 12.02 -22.31 -2.53
CA ALA A 619 12.47 -23.45 -1.71
C ALA A 619 12.75 -23.08 -0.24
N GLU A 620 13.06 -21.81 0.05
CA GLU A 620 13.37 -21.34 1.40
C GLU A 620 12.13 -20.83 2.16
N ARG A 621 11.01 -20.58 1.47
CA ARG A 621 9.82 -19.97 2.08
C ARG A 621 9.17 -20.84 3.15
N ALA A 622 8.97 -22.12 2.85
CA ALA A 622 8.28 -23.04 3.75
C ALA A 622 8.95 -23.14 5.14
N PRO A 623 10.26 -23.40 5.28
CA PRO A 623 10.89 -23.48 6.60
C PRO A 623 10.89 -22.16 7.37
N ILE A 624 10.93 -21.00 6.70
CA ILE A 624 10.85 -19.68 7.36
C ILE A 624 9.44 -19.48 7.95
N ILE A 625 8.40 -19.77 7.16
CA ILE A 625 7.01 -19.69 7.57
C ILE A 625 6.72 -20.65 8.71
N ASP A 626 7.22 -21.88 8.63
CA ASP A 626 7.00 -22.88 9.68
C ASP A 626 7.63 -22.43 11.01
N ARG A 627 8.80 -21.78 11.00
CA ARG A 627 9.38 -21.19 12.22
C ARG A 627 8.49 -20.10 12.82
N LEU A 628 7.95 -19.20 12.00
CA LEU A 628 7.06 -18.13 12.48
C LEU A 628 5.76 -18.69 13.07
N ILE A 629 5.10 -19.62 12.35
CA ILE A 629 3.86 -20.24 12.81
C ILE A 629 4.11 -21.02 14.12
N ASN A 630 5.18 -21.79 14.19
CA ASN A 630 5.52 -22.53 15.40
C ASN A 630 5.83 -21.60 16.58
N TYR A 631 6.46 -20.45 16.34
CA TYR A 631 6.64 -19.41 17.36
C TYR A 631 5.31 -18.88 17.89
N TYR A 632 4.39 -18.51 17.00
CA TYR A 632 3.08 -18.02 17.42
C TYR A 632 2.28 -19.08 18.18
N ILE A 633 2.30 -20.35 17.74
CA ILE A 633 1.71 -21.47 18.49
C ILE A 633 2.31 -21.54 19.90
N TYR A 634 3.63 -21.44 20.03
CA TYR A 634 4.30 -21.54 21.32
C TYR A 634 3.93 -20.40 22.27
N VAL A 635 4.04 -19.14 21.82
CA VAL A 635 3.76 -17.99 22.70
C VAL A 635 2.27 -17.87 23.00
N ALA A 636 1.38 -18.19 22.05
CA ALA A 636 -0.06 -18.21 22.31
C ALA A 636 -0.44 -19.28 23.33
N ASN A 637 0.20 -20.44 23.32
CA ASN A 637 -0.02 -21.45 24.38
C ASN A 637 0.48 -20.98 25.74
N LEU A 638 1.66 -20.37 25.83
CA LEU A 638 2.15 -19.78 27.08
C LEU A 638 1.20 -18.70 27.62
N ALA A 639 0.66 -17.87 26.73
CA ALA A 639 -0.33 -16.87 27.09
C ALA A 639 -1.62 -17.55 27.59
N SER A 640 -2.12 -18.54 26.85
CA SER A 640 -3.32 -19.31 27.19
C SER A 640 -3.23 -19.98 28.56
N GLU A 641 -2.08 -20.58 28.91
CA GLU A 641 -1.83 -21.17 30.25
C GLU A 641 -1.94 -20.17 31.41
N LYS A 642 -1.79 -18.86 31.14
CA LYS A 642 -1.93 -17.80 32.14
C LYS A 642 -3.34 -17.25 32.23
N LEU A 643 -4.21 -17.55 31.26
CA LEU A 643 -5.56 -17.00 31.17
C LEU A 643 -6.59 -17.98 31.75
N PRO A 644 -7.55 -17.51 32.56
CA PRO A 644 -8.61 -18.37 33.09
C PRO A 644 -9.54 -18.88 31.98
N GLY A 645 -9.89 -20.17 32.05
CA GLY A 645 -10.81 -20.81 31.10
C GLY A 645 -10.17 -21.31 29.80
N SER A 646 -8.84 -21.44 29.76
CA SER A 646 -8.13 -22.21 28.74
C SER A 646 -8.12 -23.71 29.09
N ASP A 647 -8.38 -24.57 28.11
CA ASP A 647 -8.03 -25.99 28.19
C ASP A 647 -6.65 -26.16 27.53
N PRO A 648 -5.57 -26.39 28.29
CA PRO A 648 -4.25 -26.57 27.71
C PRO A 648 -4.18 -27.91 26.95
N ASP A 649 -3.81 -27.88 25.67
CA ASP A 649 -3.47 -29.10 24.91
C ASP A 649 -2.05 -29.57 25.31
N PRO A 650 -1.90 -30.76 25.92
CA PRO A 650 -0.62 -31.22 26.46
C PRO A 650 0.43 -31.63 25.41
N LYS A 651 0.17 -31.51 24.09
CA LYS A 651 1.11 -31.94 23.04
C LYS A 651 1.68 -30.78 22.22
N LEU A 652 2.49 -29.95 22.87
CA LEU A 652 3.32 -28.93 22.22
C LEU A 652 4.34 -29.56 21.24
N PRO A 653 4.41 -29.12 19.97
CA PRO A 653 5.61 -29.32 19.18
C PRO A 653 6.74 -28.49 19.80
N GLY A 654 7.86 -29.13 20.15
CA GLY A 654 9.05 -28.43 20.63
C GLY A 654 9.61 -27.52 19.54
N THR A 655 9.51 -26.20 19.73
CA THR A 655 9.94 -25.19 18.74
C THR A 655 11.46 -25.03 18.65
N GLY A 656 12.23 -25.64 19.56
CA GLY A 656 13.69 -25.52 19.64
C GLY A 656 14.19 -24.11 20.04
N LEU A 657 13.33 -23.10 20.06
CA LEU A 657 13.64 -21.72 20.41
C LEU A 657 12.91 -21.37 21.72
N ARG A 658 13.66 -21.30 22.82
CA ARG A 658 13.16 -20.83 24.12
C ARG A 658 13.70 -19.44 24.37
N PHE A 659 12.86 -18.42 24.20
CA PHE A 659 13.13 -17.07 24.65
C PHE A 659 12.30 -16.76 25.88
N GLN A 660 12.85 -15.99 26.83
CA GLN A 660 12.06 -15.45 27.93
C GLN A 660 11.23 -14.29 27.40
N HIS A 661 9.90 -14.41 27.48
CA HIS A 661 8.98 -13.36 27.06
C HIS A 661 8.47 -12.64 28.32
N SER A 662 8.86 -11.38 28.50
CA SER A 662 8.44 -10.58 29.68
C SER A 662 6.93 -10.50 29.81
N ASP A 663 6.21 -10.47 28.68
CA ASP A 663 4.75 -10.38 28.68
C ASP A 663 4.06 -11.65 29.22
N MET A 664 4.80 -12.75 29.42
CA MET A 664 4.27 -13.99 30.01
C MET A 664 4.47 -14.08 31.54
N SER A 665 4.92 -12.98 32.17
CA SER A 665 5.20 -12.93 33.61
C SER A 665 3.95 -12.81 34.49
N SER A 666 2.81 -12.39 33.95
CA SER A 666 1.54 -12.28 34.66
C SER A 666 0.34 -12.52 33.72
N GLU A 667 -0.82 -12.82 34.29
CA GLU A 667 -2.09 -12.93 33.54
C GLU A 667 -2.42 -11.65 32.75
N LEU A 668 -2.26 -10.48 33.37
CA LEU A 668 -2.56 -9.19 32.74
C LEU A 668 -1.72 -8.98 31.47
N LEU A 669 -0.41 -9.19 31.56
CA LEU A 669 0.50 -9.02 30.43
C LEU A 669 0.27 -10.07 29.33
N ALA A 670 -0.07 -11.31 29.70
CA ALA A 670 -0.41 -12.35 28.74
C ALA A 670 -1.69 -11.99 27.95
N LYS A 671 -2.68 -11.43 28.64
CA LYS A 671 -3.91 -10.91 28.03
C LYS A 671 -3.64 -9.76 27.08
N GLU A 672 -2.79 -8.80 27.48
CA GLU A 672 -2.39 -7.68 26.64
C GLU A 672 -1.65 -8.13 25.38
N TRP A 673 -0.74 -9.10 25.51
CA TRP A 673 -0.06 -9.71 24.38
C TRP A 673 -1.04 -10.42 23.44
N MET A 674 -1.95 -11.24 23.96
CA MET A 674 -2.95 -11.97 23.16
C MET A 674 -3.85 -11.01 22.37
N ASN A 675 -4.24 -9.89 22.99
CA ASN A 675 -5.00 -8.84 22.31
C ASN A 675 -4.18 -8.17 21.20
N ARG A 676 -2.92 -7.83 21.48
CA ARG A 676 -1.99 -7.19 20.54
C ARG A 676 -1.72 -8.07 19.32
N GLU A 677 -1.52 -9.38 19.51
CA GLU A 677 -1.19 -10.34 18.45
C GLU A 677 -2.40 -10.99 17.79
N SER A 678 -3.62 -10.69 18.21
CA SER A 678 -4.84 -11.34 17.70
C SER A 678 -4.97 -11.36 16.18
N VAL A 679 -4.60 -10.26 15.50
CA VAL A 679 -4.61 -10.14 14.03
C VAL A 679 -3.52 -11.00 13.39
N ASN A 680 -2.32 -11.05 13.99
CA ASN A 680 -1.21 -11.87 13.49
C ASN A 680 -1.49 -13.37 13.67
N LEU A 681 -2.07 -13.76 14.81
CA LEU A 681 -2.51 -15.13 15.09
C LEU A 681 -3.60 -15.58 14.09
N ALA A 682 -4.61 -14.74 13.86
CA ALA A 682 -5.65 -14.99 12.86
C ALA A 682 -5.07 -15.12 11.44
N SER A 683 -4.10 -14.27 11.09
CA SER A 683 -3.41 -14.32 9.79
C SER A 683 -2.62 -15.63 9.62
N CYS A 684 -1.90 -16.06 10.66
CA CYS A 684 -1.18 -17.34 10.66
C CYS A 684 -2.13 -18.53 10.55
N PHE A 685 -3.27 -18.49 11.26
CA PHE A 685 -4.30 -19.52 11.18
C PHE A 685 -4.86 -19.64 9.76
N ASN A 686 -5.27 -18.52 9.16
CA ASN A 686 -5.80 -18.49 7.80
C ASN A 686 -4.75 -18.93 6.77
N TYR A 687 -3.49 -18.55 6.97
CA TYR A 687 -2.41 -19.01 6.11
C TYR A 687 -2.27 -20.55 6.17
N ALA A 688 -2.19 -21.11 7.38
CA ALA A 688 -2.04 -22.55 7.58
C ALA A 688 -3.23 -23.35 7.03
N ALA A 689 -4.45 -22.85 7.25
CA ALA A 689 -5.68 -23.47 6.74
C ALA A 689 -5.73 -23.56 5.20
N ASN A 690 -5.17 -22.56 4.50
CA ASN A 690 -5.21 -22.48 3.04
C ASN A 690 -3.98 -23.09 2.33
N HIS A 691 -2.97 -23.57 3.05
CA HIS A 691 -1.71 -24.05 2.47
C HIS A 691 -1.30 -25.45 3.00
N ASP A 692 -2.24 -26.38 3.05
CA ASP A 692 -2.02 -27.79 3.41
C ASP A 692 -1.33 -28.02 4.77
N ARG A 693 -1.63 -27.16 5.77
CA ARG A 693 -1.08 -27.25 7.14
C ARG A 693 -2.19 -27.40 8.19
N PRO A 694 -3.09 -28.40 8.08
CA PRO A 694 -4.25 -28.51 8.96
C PRO A 694 -3.86 -28.65 10.44
N ARG A 695 -2.78 -29.39 10.76
CA ARG A 695 -2.33 -29.54 12.14
C ARG A 695 -1.88 -28.23 12.78
N GLN A 696 -1.12 -27.40 12.06
CA GLN A 696 -0.69 -26.09 12.58
C GLN A 696 -1.86 -25.12 12.70
N ALA A 697 -2.82 -25.18 11.77
CA ALA A 697 -4.05 -24.39 11.87
C ALA A 697 -4.83 -24.78 13.14
N LEU A 698 -4.98 -26.07 13.44
CA LEU A 698 -5.68 -26.52 14.64
C LEU A 698 -4.93 -26.21 15.95
N LEU A 699 -3.60 -26.29 15.96
CA LEU A 699 -2.78 -25.88 17.11
C LEU A 699 -2.83 -24.36 17.37
N LEU A 700 -2.87 -23.55 16.31
CA LEU A 700 -3.14 -22.13 16.43
C LEU A 700 -4.56 -21.95 17.00
N PHE A 701 -5.56 -22.58 16.39
CA PHE A 701 -6.95 -22.48 16.86
C PHE A 701 -7.11 -22.82 18.35
N SER A 702 -6.51 -23.91 18.84
CA SER A 702 -6.60 -24.28 20.27
C SER A 702 -5.96 -23.24 21.19
N SER A 703 -4.87 -22.59 20.75
CA SER A 703 -4.13 -21.61 21.55
C SER A 703 -4.80 -20.24 21.74
N PHE A 704 -5.62 -19.76 20.79
CA PHE A 704 -6.26 -18.43 20.88
C PHE A 704 -7.77 -18.41 20.60
N GLY A 705 -8.35 -19.52 20.12
CA GLY A 705 -9.79 -19.61 19.79
C GLY A 705 -10.70 -19.33 20.99
N SER A 706 -10.35 -19.86 22.17
CA SER A 706 -11.08 -19.59 23.41
C SER A 706 -11.03 -18.13 23.83
N HIS A 707 -9.87 -17.46 23.69
CA HIS A 707 -9.73 -16.03 23.97
C HIS A 707 -10.65 -15.19 23.06
N MET A 708 -10.65 -15.48 21.75
CA MET A 708 -11.53 -14.78 20.81
C MET A 708 -13.02 -15.02 21.10
N ARG A 709 -13.39 -16.24 21.53
CA ARG A 709 -14.76 -16.57 21.92
C ARG A 709 -15.20 -15.75 23.13
N LEU A 710 -14.35 -15.63 24.15
CA LEU A 710 -14.68 -14.96 25.41
C LEU A 710 -14.68 -13.43 25.29
N HIS A 711 -13.76 -12.85 24.51
CA HIS A 711 -13.52 -11.41 24.50
C HIS A 711 -13.91 -10.71 23.19
N GLY A 712 -14.19 -11.46 22.13
CA GLY A 712 -14.46 -10.92 20.80
C GLY A 712 -13.21 -10.37 20.10
N PRO A 713 -13.34 -9.83 18.88
CA PRO A 713 -14.57 -9.62 18.13
C PRO A 713 -15.20 -10.93 17.60
N TRP A 714 -16.48 -11.17 17.91
CA TRP A 714 -17.14 -12.46 17.64
C TRP A 714 -17.34 -12.79 16.16
N GLN A 715 -17.43 -11.79 15.28
CA GLN A 715 -17.53 -12.04 13.84
C GLN A 715 -16.26 -12.70 13.29
N GLN A 716 -15.09 -12.22 13.71
CA GLN A 716 -13.81 -12.81 13.33
C GLN A 716 -13.63 -14.19 13.98
N ALA A 717 -14.08 -14.34 15.23
CA ALA A 717 -14.09 -15.63 15.91
C ALA A 717 -14.95 -16.67 15.17
N LEU A 718 -16.14 -16.28 14.67
CA LEU A 718 -17.01 -17.16 13.88
C LEU A 718 -16.31 -17.69 12.63
N ASP A 719 -15.60 -16.84 11.88
CA ASP A 719 -14.93 -17.25 10.64
C ASP A 719 -13.78 -18.22 10.90
N ILE A 720 -13.02 -18.01 11.98
CA ILE A 720 -11.96 -18.92 12.42
C ILE A 720 -12.53 -20.26 12.87
N HIS A 721 -13.58 -20.27 13.69
CA HIS A 721 -14.22 -21.51 14.13
C HIS A 721 -14.89 -22.28 12.98
N ARG A 722 -15.51 -21.59 12.01
CA ARG A 722 -16.06 -22.24 10.81
C ARG A 722 -14.97 -22.95 10.01
N THR A 723 -13.84 -22.29 9.83
CA THR A 723 -12.68 -22.86 9.14
C THR A 723 -12.12 -24.06 9.91
N ALA A 724 -11.98 -23.95 11.23
CA ALA A 724 -11.56 -25.06 12.08
C ALA A 724 -12.53 -26.27 12.01
N ASN A 725 -13.84 -26.03 12.01
CA ASN A 725 -14.86 -27.07 11.83
C ASN A 725 -14.73 -27.78 10.48
N VAL A 726 -14.43 -27.05 9.40
CA VAL A 726 -14.15 -27.66 8.08
C VAL A 726 -12.91 -28.55 8.14
N ILE A 727 -11.86 -28.12 8.84
CA ILE A 727 -10.63 -28.92 9.01
C ILE A 727 -10.90 -30.18 9.85
N TYR A 728 -11.54 -30.06 11.01
CA TYR A 728 -11.88 -31.22 11.86
C TYR A 728 -12.78 -32.22 11.11
N LEU A 729 -13.78 -31.73 10.38
CA LEU A 729 -14.64 -32.57 9.54
C LEU A 729 -13.83 -33.31 8.45
N ALA A 730 -12.92 -32.62 7.76
CA ALA A 730 -12.09 -33.23 6.73
C ALA A 730 -11.11 -34.29 7.29
N LEU A 731 -10.67 -34.12 8.55
CA LEU A 731 -9.82 -35.08 9.25
C LEU A 731 -10.60 -36.23 9.93
N GLY A 732 -11.93 -36.14 10.01
CA GLY A 732 -12.76 -37.11 10.73
C GLY A 732 -12.60 -37.06 12.25
N ASP A 733 -12.16 -35.92 12.80
CA ASP A 733 -11.95 -35.72 14.24
C ASP A 733 -13.26 -35.25 14.89
N GLN A 734 -14.06 -36.21 15.36
CA GLN A 734 -15.36 -35.94 15.97
C GLN A 734 -15.26 -35.16 17.31
N PRO A 735 -14.31 -35.45 18.22
CA PRO A 735 -14.11 -34.64 19.41
C PRO A 735 -13.80 -33.16 19.12
N GLY A 736 -12.86 -32.88 18.19
CA GLY A 736 -12.58 -31.50 17.79
C GLY A 736 -13.79 -30.84 17.10
N GLN A 737 -14.53 -31.60 16.29
CA GLN A 737 -15.72 -31.11 15.61
C GLN A 737 -16.83 -30.70 16.60
N VAL A 738 -17.11 -31.51 17.62
CA VAL A 738 -18.21 -31.24 18.56
C VAL A 738 -17.93 -30.02 19.42
N GLU A 739 -16.69 -29.83 19.86
CA GLU A 739 -16.26 -28.67 20.62
C GLU A 739 -16.45 -27.37 19.80
N VAL A 740 -16.00 -27.38 18.54
CA VAL A 740 -16.13 -26.22 17.65
C VAL A 740 -17.59 -25.92 17.33
N LEU A 741 -18.42 -26.94 17.05
CA LEU A 741 -19.85 -26.74 16.78
C LEU A 741 -20.58 -26.18 18.01
N TYR A 742 -20.26 -26.67 19.21
CA TYR A 742 -20.79 -26.14 20.45
C TYR A 742 -20.46 -24.65 20.59
N HIS A 743 -19.20 -24.27 20.37
CA HIS A 743 -18.75 -22.87 20.44
C HIS A 743 -19.30 -21.98 19.32
N LEU A 744 -19.45 -22.49 18.09
CA LEU A 744 -20.16 -21.81 17.01
C LEU A 744 -21.60 -21.51 17.42
N GLY A 745 -22.28 -22.46 18.05
CA GLY A 745 -23.61 -22.27 18.63
C GLY A 745 -23.68 -21.09 19.62
N LEU A 746 -22.70 -21.02 20.53
CA LEU A 746 -22.60 -19.92 21.50
C LEU A 746 -22.39 -18.57 20.82
N MET A 747 -21.48 -18.49 19.84
CA MET A 747 -21.16 -17.23 19.17
C MET A 747 -22.27 -16.78 18.24
N HIS A 748 -22.91 -17.69 17.50
CA HIS A 748 -24.09 -17.40 16.68
C HIS A 748 -25.22 -16.80 17.52
N ARG A 749 -25.44 -17.32 18.72
CA ARG A 749 -26.37 -16.74 19.69
C ARG A 749 -25.97 -15.32 20.09
N LEU A 750 -24.68 -15.06 20.35
CA LEU A 750 -24.18 -13.75 20.76
C LEU A 750 -24.30 -12.68 19.66
N VAL A 751 -24.11 -13.05 18.39
CA VAL A 751 -24.31 -12.13 17.25
C VAL A 751 -25.76 -12.04 16.78
N GLY A 752 -26.68 -12.80 17.39
CA GLY A 752 -28.12 -12.79 17.09
C GLY A 752 -28.55 -13.67 15.91
N ASP A 753 -27.69 -14.56 15.43
CA ASP A 753 -28.03 -15.56 14.40
C ASP A 753 -28.56 -16.84 15.09
N TYR A 754 -29.77 -16.75 15.66
CA TYR A 754 -30.37 -17.87 16.39
C TYR A 754 -30.66 -19.12 15.55
N PRO A 755 -31.04 -19.03 14.25
CA PRO A 755 -31.16 -20.20 13.41
C PRO A 755 -29.83 -20.97 13.27
N ALA A 756 -28.73 -20.29 12.98
CA ALA A 756 -27.42 -20.94 12.89
C ALA A 756 -26.94 -21.45 14.26
N ALA A 757 -27.28 -20.75 15.36
CA ALA A 757 -26.99 -21.21 16.71
C ALA A 757 -27.69 -22.55 17.00
N THR A 758 -28.96 -22.65 16.62
CA THR A 758 -29.77 -23.87 16.80
C THR A 758 -29.22 -25.03 15.96
N ASP A 759 -28.88 -24.79 14.69
CA ASP A 759 -28.28 -25.81 13.82
C ASP A 759 -26.96 -26.35 14.38
N ALA A 760 -26.04 -25.44 14.73
CA ALA A 760 -24.73 -25.82 15.26
C ALA A 760 -24.83 -26.62 16.57
N LEU A 761 -25.69 -26.18 17.50
CA LEU A 761 -25.93 -26.90 18.75
C LEU A 761 -26.65 -28.24 18.53
N ALA A 762 -27.63 -28.32 17.62
CA ALA A 762 -28.31 -29.59 17.33
C ALA A 762 -27.34 -30.63 16.74
N ARG A 763 -26.41 -30.19 15.88
CA ARG A 763 -25.35 -31.03 15.34
C ARG A 763 -24.34 -31.45 16.41
N ALA A 764 -23.95 -30.53 17.31
CA ALA A 764 -23.09 -30.86 18.43
C ALA A 764 -23.76 -31.90 19.36
N TYR A 765 -25.05 -31.73 19.64
CA TYR A 765 -25.83 -32.68 20.44
C TYR A 765 -25.85 -34.07 19.81
N ALA A 766 -26.09 -34.17 18.50
CA ALA A 766 -26.06 -35.45 17.79
C ALA A 766 -24.71 -36.16 17.91
N ILE A 767 -23.59 -35.43 17.78
CA ILE A 767 -22.25 -36.01 17.96
C ILE A 767 -22.02 -36.45 19.41
N TYR A 768 -22.44 -35.66 20.42
CA TYR A 768 -22.33 -36.08 21.82
C TYR A 768 -23.20 -37.31 22.15
N VAL A 769 -24.32 -37.51 21.44
CA VAL A 769 -25.11 -38.75 21.52
C VAL A 769 -24.33 -39.92 20.94
N ASP A 770 -23.73 -39.76 19.75
CA ASP A 770 -22.92 -40.80 19.12
C ASP A 770 -21.67 -41.17 19.94
N LEU A 771 -21.11 -40.21 20.68
CA LEU A 771 -19.97 -40.39 21.59
C LEU A 771 -20.35 -40.92 23.00
N ASP A 772 -21.65 -41.08 23.30
CA ASP A 772 -22.19 -41.40 24.63
C ASP A 772 -21.74 -40.43 25.74
N ASP A 773 -21.47 -39.17 25.40
CA ASP A 773 -21.11 -38.13 26.34
C ASP A 773 -22.35 -37.44 26.90
N ARG A 774 -22.86 -37.99 28.02
CA ARG A 774 -24.03 -37.45 28.72
C ARG A 774 -23.83 -36.01 29.23
N LEU A 775 -22.61 -35.62 29.59
CA LEU A 775 -22.34 -34.28 30.09
C LEU A 775 -22.35 -33.26 28.94
N GLY A 776 -21.71 -33.59 27.82
CA GLY A 776 -21.77 -32.80 26.58
C GLY A 776 -23.20 -32.64 26.04
N GLN A 777 -24.01 -33.70 26.13
CA GLN A 777 -25.45 -33.66 25.84
C GLN A 777 -26.18 -32.63 26.73
N ALA A 778 -25.98 -32.67 28.05
CA ALA A 778 -26.60 -31.74 28.99
C ALA A 778 -26.16 -30.28 28.76
N HIS A 779 -24.86 -30.06 28.53
CA HIS A 779 -24.32 -28.76 28.15
C HIS A 779 -24.98 -28.21 26.89
N THR A 780 -25.15 -29.05 25.87
CA THR A 780 -25.74 -28.62 24.60
C THR A 780 -27.23 -28.35 24.71
N LEU A 781 -27.99 -29.19 25.43
CA LEU A 781 -29.40 -28.97 25.73
C LEU A 781 -29.62 -27.67 26.51
N ASN A 782 -28.76 -27.39 27.50
CA ASN A 782 -28.83 -26.12 28.23
C ASN A 782 -28.72 -24.92 27.27
N ARG A 783 -27.74 -24.94 26.35
CA ARG A 783 -27.56 -23.84 25.38
C ARG A 783 -28.70 -23.74 24.38
N LEU A 784 -29.23 -24.86 23.88
CA LEU A 784 -30.43 -24.88 23.03
C LEU A 784 -31.64 -24.27 23.74
N GLY A 785 -31.86 -24.65 24.99
CA GLY A 785 -32.90 -24.08 25.84
C GLY A 785 -32.78 -22.55 25.96
N VAL A 786 -31.56 -22.04 26.16
CA VAL A 786 -31.31 -20.59 26.17
C VAL A 786 -31.62 -19.93 24.82
N VAL A 787 -31.27 -20.55 23.69
CA VAL A 787 -31.62 -20.00 22.36
C VAL A 787 -33.14 -19.95 22.17
N GLN A 788 -33.85 -21.00 22.57
CA GLN A 788 -35.33 -21.06 22.55
C GLN A 788 -35.95 -19.94 23.42
N GLN A 789 -35.36 -19.64 24.58
CA GLN A 789 -35.80 -18.50 25.40
C GLN A 789 -35.64 -17.16 24.67
N LEU A 790 -34.52 -16.96 23.96
CA LEU A 790 -34.24 -15.71 23.25
C LEU A 790 -35.15 -15.51 22.04
N THR A 791 -35.57 -16.60 21.38
CA THR A 791 -36.52 -16.58 20.25
C THR A 791 -37.99 -16.59 20.69
N GLY A 792 -38.27 -16.78 21.99
CA GLY A 792 -39.62 -16.70 22.56
C GLY A 792 -40.39 -18.02 22.61
N ASP A 793 -39.75 -19.16 22.31
CA ASP A 793 -40.33 -20.50 22.48
C ASP A 793 -40.14 -21.01 23.92
N TYR A 794 -40.79 -20.33 24.86
CA TYR A 794 -40.67 -20.62 26.30
C TYR A 794 -41.12 -22.02 26.72
N PRO A 795 -42.19 -22.61 26.12
CA PRO A 795 -42.57 -23.99 26.42
C PRO A 795 -41.46 -24.99 26.08
N SER A 796 -40.91 -24.93 24.86
CA SER A 796 -39.80 -25.80 24.46
C SER A 796 -38.54 -25.53 25.29
N ALA A 797 -38.25 -24.26 25.59
CA ALA A 797 -37.12 -23.89 26.44
C ALA A 797 -37.22 -24.52 27.83
N THR A 798 -38.38 -24.44 28.46
CA THR A 798 -38.61 -24.98 29.82
C THR A 798 -38.43 -26.50 29.82
N SER A 799 -39.00 -27.19 28.83
CA SER A 799 -38.83 -28.64 28.67
C SER A 799 -37.35 -29.02 28.47
N THR A 800 -36.67 -28.36 27.53
CA THR A 800 -35.26 -28.63 27.18
C THR A 800 -34.32 -28.36 28.37
N LEU A 801 -34.51 -27.23 29.07
CA LEU A 801 -33.73 -26.89 30.27
C LEU A 801 -34.01 -27.85 31.43
N THR A 802 -35.25 -28.31 31.60
CA THR A 802 -35.59 -29.30 32.64
C THR A 802 -34.88 -30.63 32.39
N ASN A 803 -34.79 -31.07 31.14
CA ASN A 803 -34.05 -32.28 30.77
C ASN A 803 -32.55 -32.14 31.03
N ALA A 804 -31.97 -30.98 30.69
CA ALA A 804 -30.57 -30.67 31.00
C ALA A 804 -30.33 -30.67 32.53
N TYR A 805 -31.22 -30.03 33.30
CA TYR A 805 -31.14 -29.97 34.76
C TYR A 805 -31.17 -31.37 35.39
N ALA A 806 -32.12 -32.23 34.97
CA ALA A 806 -32.20 -33.61 35.45
C ALA A 806 -30.89 -34.37 35.20
N THR A 807 -30.28 -34.19 34.03
CA THR A 807 -28.99 -34.82 33.70
C THR A 807 -27.86 -34.30 34.59
N TYR A 808 -27.78 -32.99 34.86
CA TYR A 808 -26.78 -32.45 35.78
C TYR A 808 -26.98 -32.90 37.23
N VAL A 809 -28.23 -33.09 37.67
CA VAL A 809 -28.55 -33.66 38.98
C VAL A 809 -28.06 -35.11 39.06
N ASP A 810 -28.39 -35.93 38.06
CA ASP A 810 -27.94 -37.32 37.99
C ASP A 810 -26.41 -37.46 38.00
N LEU A 811 -25.71 -36.52 37.37
CA LEU A 811 -24.25 -36.48 37.28
C LEU A 811 -23.58 -35.76 38.47
N ASN A 812 -24.35 -35.17 39.40
CA ASN A 812 -23.87 -34.30 40.48
C ASN A 812 -22.98 -33.14 39.99
N GLU A 813 -23.30 -32.58 38.82
CA GLU A 813 -22.55 -31.47 38.24
C GLU A 813 -23.18 -30.14 38.67
N LEU A 814 -22.64 -29.55 39.74
CA LEU A 814 -23.19 -28.37 40.41
C LEU A 814 -23.20 -27.10 39.53
N PRO A 815 -22.12 -26.75 38.80
CA PRO A 815 -22.13 -25.59 37.91
C PRO A 815 -23.27 -25.59 36.89
N GLY A 816 -23.52 -26.71 36.22
CA GLY A 816 -24.61 -26.87 35.26
C GLY A 816 -25.99 -26.85 35.90
N GLN A 817 -26.14 -27.36 37.13
CA GLN A 817 -27.37 -27.19 37.92
C GLN A 817 -27.67 -25.71 38.17
N ALA A 818 -26.69 -24.96 38.69
CA ALA A 818 -26.84 -23.53 38.99
C ALA A 818 -27.16 -22.72 37.73
N HIS A 819 -26.38 -22.94 36.66
CA HIS A 819 -26.59 -22.26 35.38
C HIS A 819 -27.96 -22.54 34.77
N THR A 820 -28.45 -23.78 34.90
CA THR A 820 -29.78 -24.15 34.39
C THR A 820 -30.91 -23.55 35.22
N LEU A 821 -30.80 -23.54 36.55
CA LEU A 821 -31.76 -22.90 37.45
C LEU A 821 -31.91 -21.39 37.16
N MET A 822 -30.79 -20.71 36.89
CA MET A 822 -30.79 -19.30 36.51
C MET A 822 -31.62 -19.01 35.25
N HIS A 823 -31.60 -19.91 34.27
CA HIS A 823 -32.42 -19.78 33.04
C HIS A 823 -33.85 -20.28 33.25
N LEU A 824 -34.10 -21.33 34.03
CA LEU A 824 -35.45 -21.79 34.35
C LEU A 824 -36.28 -20.72 35.07
N GLY A 825 -35.65 -19.86 35.87
CA GLY A 825 -36.31 -18.71 36.50
C GLY A 825 -36.86 -17.65 35.53
N LEU A 826 -36.53 -17.72 34.23
CA LEU A 826 -37.04 -16.79 33.23
C LEU A 826 -38.54 -16.95 32.95
N ALA A 827 -39.03 -18.19 32.81
CA ALA A 827 -40.42 -18.43 32.43
C ALA A 827 -41.40 -17.94 33.51
N PRO A 828 -41.23 -18.27 34.80
CA PRO A 828 -42.05 -17.70 35.89
C PRO A 828 -41.96 -16.16 35.94
N ARG A 829 -40.78 -15.58 35.72
CA ARG A 829 -40.59 -14.13 35.66
C ARG A 829 -41.43 -13.47 34.56
N LEU A 830 -41.50 -14.08 33.37
CA LEU A 830 -42.25 -13.53 32.25
C LEU A 830 -43.77 -13.65 32.45
N SER A 831 -44.23 -14.74 33.04
CA SER A 831 -45.66 -14.93 33.36
C SER A 831 -46.12 -14.16 34.60
N GLY A 832 -45.21 -13.55 35.36
CA GLY A 832 -45.50 -12.76 36.55
C GLY A 832 -45.45 -13.52 37.88
N ASP A 833 -45.04 -14.79 37.87
CA ASP A 833 -44.76 -15.59 39.07
C ASP A 833 -43.34 -15.25 39.59
N TYR A 834 -43.22 -14.05 40.17
CA TYR A 834 -41.99 -13.54 40.74
C TYR A 834 -41.47 -14.36 41.94
N PRO A 835 -42.32 -14.94 42.82
CA PRO A 835 -41.86 -15.83 43.89
C PRO A 835 -41.11 -17.06 43.35
N ALA A 836 -41.66 -17.78 42.37
CA ALA A 836 -40.97 -18.95 41.80
C ALA A 836 -39.69 -18.57 41.05
N ALA A 837 -39.68 -17.41 40.37
CA ALA A 837 -38.46 -16.87 39.75
C ALA A 837 -37.37 -16.58 40.79
N THR A 838 -37.75 -16.00 41.94
CA THR A 838 -36.83 -15.66 43.03
C THR A 838 -36.24 -16.90 43.68
N ASP A 839 -37.06 -17.94 43.95
CA ASP A 839 -36.58 -19.21 44.51
C ASP A 839 -35.53 -19.88 43.61
N ALA A 840 -35.81 -20.00 42.31
CA ALA A 840 -34.88 -20.60 41.36
C ALA A 840 -33.54 -19.84 41.29
N LEU A 841 -33.60 -18.50 41.31
CA LEU A 841 -32.40 -17.66 41.30
C LEU A 841 -31.64 -17.71 42.64
N ALA A 842 -32.33 -17.74 43.77
CA ALA A 842 -31.69 -17.86 45.09
C ALA A 842 -30.94 -19.19 45.23
N ARG A 843 -31.52 -20.29 44.73
CA ARG A 843 -30.85 -21.60 44.69
C ARG A 843 -29.63 -21.61 43.79
N ALA A 844 -29.72 -21.00 42.61
CA ALA A 844 -28.55 -20.84 41.72
C ALA A 844 -27.44 -20.01 42.38
N TYR A 845 -27.80 -18.92 43.07
CA TYR A 845 -26.86 -18.06 43.77
C TYR A 845 -26.14 -18.82 44.89
N ALA A 846 -26.87 -19.57 45.71
CA ALA A 846 -26.29 -20.37 46.79
C ALA A 846 -25.25 -21.38 46.26
N ILE A 847 -25.55 -22.06 45.15
CA ILE A 847 -24.58 -22.98 44.53
C ILE A 847 -23.34 -22.23 44.05
N TYR A 848 -23.48 -21.07 43.39
CA TYR A 848 -22.32 -20.29 42.95
C TYR A 848 -21.51 -19.67 44.10
N VAL A 849 -22.13 -19.42 45.26
CA VAL A 849 -21.41 -19.05 46.49
C VAL A 849 -20.60 -20.24 47.01
N ASP A 850 -21.21 -21.43 47.08
CA ASP A 850 -20.53 -22.66 47.53
C ASP A 850 -19.36 -23.05 46.61
N LEU A 851 -19.44 -22.71 45.32
CA LEU A 851 -18.40 -22.94 44.31
C LEU A 851 -17.34 -21.83 44.23
N ASP A 852 -17.50 -20.71 44.96
CA ASP A 852 -16.70 -19.49 44.83
C ASP A 852 -16.64 -18.93 43.39
N ASP A 853 -17.70 -19.17 42.59
CA ASP A 853 -17.82 -18.66 41.23
C ASP A 853 -18.41 -17.25 41.24
N ARG A 854 -17.53 -16.25 41.32
CA ARG A 854 -17.91 -14.82 41.28
C ARG A 854 -18.68 -14.44 40.01
N LEU A 855 -18.38 -15.04 38.86
CA LEU A 855 -19.06 -14.71 37.61
C LEU A 855 -20.51 -15.23 37.62
N GLY A 856 -20.71 -16.46 38.08
CA GLY A 856 -22.02 -17.06 38.31
C GLY A 856 -22.87 -16.28 39.32
N GLN A 857 -22.25 -15.80 40.40
CA GLN A 857 -22.89 -14.91 41.38
C GLN A 857 -23.39 -13.62 40.71
N ALA A 858 -22.54 -12.92 39.95
CA ALA A 858 -22.91 -11.69 39.24
C ALA A 858 -24.02 -11.89 38.19
N HIS A 859 -24.00 -13.01 37.46
CA HIS A 859 -25.08 -13.37 36.53
C HIS A 859 -26.42 -13.54 37.22
N THR A 860 -26.42 -14.15 38.41
CA THR A 860 -27.62 -14.41 39.20
C THR A 860 -28.14 -13.13 39.85
N LEU A 861 -27.27 -12.33 40.47
CA LEU A 861 -27.60 -11.01 41.01
C LEU A 861 -28.22 -10.08 39.96
N ASN A 862 -27.65 -10.05 38.75
CA ASN A 862 -28.20 -9.24 37.66
C ASN A 862 -29.64 -9.63 37.27
N ARG A 863 -30.01 -10.91 37.41
CA ARG A 863 -31.38 -11.38 37.15
C ARG A 863 -32.31 -11.13 38.35
N LEU A 864 -31.82 -11.32 39.57
CA LEU A 864 -32.55 -10.98 40.79
C LEU A 864 -32.92 -9.49 40.83
N GLY A 865 -31.97 -8.62 40.48
CA GLY A 865 -32.22 -7.17 40.36
C GLY A 865 -33.33 -6.81 39.38
N VAL A 866 -33.48 -7.58 38.28
CA VAL A 866 -34.60 -7.40 37.35
C VAL A 866 -35.93 -7.85 37.97
N VAL A 867 -35.94 -8.92 38.76
CA VAL A 867 -37.17 -9.36 39.47
C VAL A 867 -37.56 -8.31 40.52
N GLN A 868 -36.62 -7.84 41.34
CA GLN A 868 -36.83 -6.77 42.33
C GLN A 868 -37.36 -5.48 41.68
N GLN A 869 -36.82 -5.10 40.52
CA GLN A 869 -37.34 -3.98 39.74
C GLN A 869 -38.81 -4.20 39.35
N LEU A 870 -39.16 -5.39 38.85
CA LEU A 870 -40.52 -5.71 38.41
C LEU A 870 -41.53 -5.78 39.58
N THR A 871 -41.06 -6.08 40.79
CA THR A 871 -41.85 -6.05 42.03
C THR A 871 -41.82 -4.70 42.74
N SER A 872 -41.27 -3.66 42.10
CA SER A 872 -41.15 -2.28 42.63
C SER A 872 -40.26 -2.11 43.86
N ASP A 873 -39.40 -3.07 44.17
CA ASP A 873 -38.35 -2.92 45.20
C ASP A 873 -37.11 -2.27 44.58
N LEU A 874 -37.24 -0.98 44.26
CA LEU A 874 -36.22 -0.23 43.49
C LEU A 874 -34.93 0.01 44.28
N GLY A 875 -35.01 0.01 45.62
CA GLY A 875 -33.84 0.10 46.50
C GLY A 875 -32.99 -1.16 46.42
N ALA A 876 -33.59 -2.32 46.70
CA ALA A 876 -32.88 -3.60 46.60
C ALA A 876 -32.39 -3.88 45.18
N ALA A 877 -33.16 -3.49 44.15
CA ALA A 877 -32.74 -3.61 42.76
C ALA A 877 -31.49 -2.78 42.45
N THR A 878 -31.39 -1.56 43.00
CA THR A 878 -30.22 -0.69 42.80
C THR A 878 -28.97 -1.32 43.40
N ASP A 879 -29.05 -1.75 44.67
CA ASP A 879 -27.91 -2.34 45.39
C ASP A 879 -27.44 -3.65 44.72
N THR A 880 -28.38 -4.54 44.42
CA THR A 880 -28.10 -5.86 43.80
C THR A 880 -27.48 -5.71 42.41
N LEU A 881 -27.97 -4.77 41.59
CA LEU A 881 -27.42 -4.53 40.25
C LEU A 881 -26.06 -3.82 40.30
N ALA A 882 -25.84 -2.93 41.28
CA ALA A 882 -24.54 -2.28 41.49
C ALA A 882 -23.48 -3.29 41.91
N GLU A 883 -23.82 -4.23 42.79
CA GLU A 883 -22.94 -5.35 43.18
C GLU A 883 -22.59 -6.23 41.97
N ALA A 884 -23.59 -6.64 41.18
CA ALA A 884 -23.35 -7.39 39.95
C ALA A 884 -22.43 -6.63 38.98
N HIS A 885 -22.64 -5.32 38.81
CA HIS A 885 -21.81 -4.46 37.98
C HIS A 885 -20.36 -4.43 38.47
N ALA A 886 -20.13 -4.21 39.77
CA ALA A 886 -18.80 -4.18 40.37
C ALA A 886 -18.05 -5.50 40.12
N ILE A 887 -18.70 -6.65 40.30
CA ILE A 887 -18.08 -7.95 40.01
C ILE A 887 -17.72 -8.07 38.52
N TYR A 888 -18.58 -7.65 37.58
CA TYR A 888 -18.23 -7.68 36.16
C TYR A 888 -17.10 -6.72 35.80
N VAL A 889 -16.97 -5.58 36.50
CA VAL A 889 -15.84 -4.66 36.33
C VAL A 889 -14.55 -5.32 36.79
N ASP A 890 -14.53 -5.89 37.99
CA ASP A 890 -13.38 -6.61 38.55
C ASP A 890 -12.91 -7.74 37.61
N LEU A 891 -13.85 -8.49 37.04
CA LEU A 891 -13.56 -9.61 36.13
C LEU A 891 -13.30 -9.18 34.67
N GLY A 892 -13.45 -7.90 34.34
CA GLY A 892 -13.33 -7.41 32.96
C GLY A 892 -14.37 -7.99 31.99
N HIS A 893 -15.52 -8.44 32.48
CA HIS A 893 -16.56 -9.10 31.69
C HIS A 893 -17.52 -8.07 31.06
N ARG A 894 -17.12 -7.51 29.90
CA ARG A 894 -17.79 -6.37 29.23
C ARG A 894 -19.28 -6.57 28.95
N LEU A 895 -19.70 -7.76 28.49
CA LEU A 895 -21.11 -8.04 28.23
C LEU A 895 -21.96 -7.98 29.53
N GLY A 896 -21.39 -8.43 30.65
CA GLY A 896 -22.03 -8.38 31.96
C GLY A 896 -22.16 -6.94 32.46
N GLN A 897 -21.10 -6.14 32.31
CA GLN A 897 -21.10 -4.70 32.64
C GLN A 897 -22.24 -3.99 31.89
N ALA A 898 -22.32 -4.16 30.57
CA ALA A 898 -23.39 -3.54 29.76
C ALA A 898 -24.80 -4.00 30.17
N ASN A 899 -24.97 -5.27 30.56
CA ASN A 899 -26.24 -5.80 31.04
C ASN A 899 -26.67 -5.19 32.38
N ALA A 900 -25.75 -5.09 33.34
CA ALA A 900 -25.98 -4.49 34.63
C ALA A 900 -26.26 -2.99 34.51
N LEU A 901 -25.44 -2.25 33.73
CA LEU A 901 -25.66 -0.83 33.44
C LEU A 901 -27.02 -0.57 32.80
N LYS A 902 -27.41 -1.37 31.79
CA LYS A 902 -28.73 -1.22 31.16
C LYS A 902 -29.87 -1.48 32.15
N ASN A 903 -29.72 -2.43 33.08
CA ASN A 903 -30.72 -2.66 34.12
C ASN A 903 -30.73 -1.52 35.16
N LEU A 904 -29.57 -1.02 35.59
CA LEU A 904 -29.44 0.15 36.46
C LEU A 904 -30.10 1.38 35.84
N GLY A 905 -29.86 1.65 34.56
CA GLY A 905 -30.50 2.73 33.82
C GLY A 905 -32.03 2.63 33.80
N ARG A 906 -32.59 1.41 33.75
CA ARG A 906 -34.03 1.20 33.87
C ARG A 906 -34.55 1.45 35.30
N VAL A 907 -33.77 1.14 36.33
CA VAL A 907 -34.13 1.41 37.73
C VAL A 907 -34.05 2.92 38.01
N GLN A 908 -32.99 3.59 37.56
CA GLN A 908 -32.85 5.06 37.62
C GLN A 908 -34.00 5.77 36.91
N HIS A 909 -34.42 5.28 35.73
CA HIS A 909 -35.62 5.78 35.05
C HIS A 909 -36.88 5.62 35.92
N ALA A 910 -37.09 4.45 36.54
CA ALA A 910 -38.22 4.21 37.43
C ALA A 910 -38.20 5.09 38.70
N LEU A 911 -37.01 5.44 39.19
CA LEU A 911 -36.80 6.39 40.31
C LEU A 911 -36.97 7.86 39.91
N GLY A 912 -37.07 8.16 38.61
CA GLY A 912 -37.20 9.52 38.09
C GLY A 912 -35.87 10.27 37.89
N ASP A 913 -34.72 9.62 38.14
CA ASP A 913 -33.40 10.19 37.82
C ASP A 913 -33.11 10.02 36.32
N LEU A 914 -33.73 10.88 35.52
CA LEU A 914 -33.63 10.80 34.07
C LEU A 914 -32.20 11.07 33.58
N GLY A 915 -31.44 11.91 34.29
CA GLY A 915 -30.08 12.29 33.94
C GLY A 915 -29.14 11.10 34.02
N ALA A 916 -29.05 10.48 35.20
CA ALA A 916 -28.25 9.28 35.41
C ALA A 916 -28.68 8.14 34.47
N ALA A 917 -29.98 7.97 34.23
CA ALA A 917 -30.50 6.98 33.30
C ALA A 917 -30.00 7.19 31.85
N THR A 918 -29.83 8.44 31.40
CA THR A 918 -29.30 8.72 30.05
C THR A 918 -27.85 8.29 29.92
N ASP A 919 -27.01 8.71 30.86
CA ASP A 919 -25.57 8.47 30.81
C ASP A 919 -25.30 6.96 30.93
N THR A 920 -25.95 6.30 31.89
CA THR A 920 -25.81 4.85 32.13
C THR A 920 -26.28 4.02 30.93
N LEU A 921 -27.40 4.39 30.29
CA LEU A 921 -27.89 3.68 29.09
C LEU A 921 -27.01 3.93 27.86
N ALA A 922 -26.43 5.13 27.72
CA ALA A 922 -25.50 5.45 26.64
C ALA A 922 -24.19 4.65 26.77
N GLU A 923 -23.66 4.52 27.98
CA GLU A 923 -22.49 3.69 28.27
C GLU A 923 -22.75 2.21 27.93
N ALA A 924 -23.88 1.66 28.39
CA ALA A 924 -24.27 0.29 28.07
C ALA A 924 -24.37 0.06 26.54
N HIS A 925 -24.99 0.99 25.82
CA HIS A 925 -25.12 0.91 24.36
C HIS A 925 -23.75 0.96 23.65
N ALA A 926 -22.84 1.84 24.09
CA ALA A 926 -21.49 1.92 23.53
C ALA A 926 -20.71 0.61 23.71
N ILE A 927 -20.85 -0.06 24.86
CA ILE A 927 -20.24 -1.37 25.11
C ILE A 927 -20.86 -2.43 24.18
N TYR A 928 -22.19 -2.51 24.05
CA TYR A 928 -22.83 -3.47 23.15
C TYR A 928 -22.44 -3.27 21.68
N LEU A 929 -22.26 -2.02 21.25
CA LEU A 929 -21.79 -1.70 19.90
C LEU A 929 -20.35 -2.18 19.70
N ALA A 930 -19.46 -1.91 20.67
CA ALA A 930 -18.05 -2.29 20.59
C ALA A 930 -17.83 -3.81 20.55
N ILE A 931 -18.67 -4.59 21.24
CA ILE A 931 -18.57 -6.06 21.27
C ILE A 931 -19.43 -6.75 20.18
N GLY A 932 -20.34 -6.01 19.53
CA GLY A 932 -21.21 -6.55 18.48
C GLY A 932 -22.44 -7.32 18.97
N ASP A 933 -22.90 -7.10 20.21
CA ASP A 933 -24.12 -7.73 20.75
C ASP A 933 -25.39 -7.05 20.22
N ARG A 934 -26.00 -7.67 19.20
CA ARG A 934 -27.16 -7.10 18.51
C ARG A 934 -28.43 -7.09 19.38
N LEU A 935 -28.58 -8.06 20.28
CA LEU A 935 -29.75 -8.10 21.17
C LEU A 935 -29.64 -7.00 22.24
N GLY A 936 -28.46 -6.87 22.85
CA GLY A 936 -28.16 -5.81 23.82
C GLY A 936 -28.36 -4.41 23.24
N GLN A 937 -27.92 -4.17 22.01
CA GLN A 937 -28.16 -2.92 21.28
C GLN A 937 -29.66 -2.62 21.12
N ALA A 938 -30.46 -3.58 20.63
CA ALA A 938 -31.90 -3.39 20.46
C ALA A 938 -32.61 -3.09 21.80
N ASN A 939 -32.20 -3.77 22.88
CA ASN A 939 -32.75 -3.55 24.21
C ASN A 939 -32.37 -2.16 24.77
N ALA A 940 -31.10 -1.75 24.63
CA ALA A 940 -30.63 -0.43 25.03
C ALA A 940 -31.36 0.68 24.27
N LEU A 941 -31.55 0.53 22.95
CA LEU A 941 -32.34 1.43 22.11
C LEU A 941 -33.80 1.52 22.59
N ASN A 942 -34.44 0.39 22.95
CA ASN A 942 -35.78 0.41 23.53
C ASN A 942 -35.83 1.16 24.87
N CYS A 943 -34.82 1.02 25.72
CA CYS A 943 -34.72 1.74 26.98
C CYS A 943 -34.52 3.25 26.75
N GLN A 944 -33.64 3.63 25.82
CA GLN A 944 -33.42 5.03 25.42
C GLN A 944 -34.70 5.65 24.84
N GLY A 945 -35.44 4.91 24.00
CA GLY A 945 -36.73 5.36 23.47
C GLY A 945 -37.77 5.64 24.56
N ARG A 946 -37.87 4.76 25.57
CA ARG A 946 -38.75 4.98 26.73
C ARG A 946 -38.34 6.20 27.56
N LEU A 947 -37.04 6.43 27.70
CA LEU A 947 -36.51 7.59 28.41
C LEU A 947 -36.81 8.89 27.67
N SER A 948 -36.57 8.95 26.35
CA SER A 948 -36.91 10.09 25.50
C SER A 948 -38.42 10.36 25.51
N LEU A 949 -39.26 9.32 25.50
CA LEU A 949 -40.71 9.47 25.63
C LEU A 949 -41.11 10.12 26.97
N SER A 950 -40.46 9.73 28.07
CA SER A 950 -40.72 10.30 29.41
C SER A 950 -40.26 11.75 29.54
N ARG A 951 -39.36 12.20 28.66
CA ARG A 951 -38.91 13.58 28.53
C ARG A 951 -39.70 14.38 27.48
N SER A 952 -40.73 13.77 26.88
CA SER A 952 -41.52 14.34 25.80
C SER A 952 -40.72 14.65 24.51
N PHE A 953 -39.61 13.95 24.29
CA PHE A 953 -38.82 14.01 23.05
C PHE A 953 -39.30 12.95 22.05
N TYR A 954 -40.51 13.14 21.54
CA TYR A 954 -41.24 12.13 20.77
C TYR A 954 -40.55 11.69 19.47
N GLU A 955 -40.02 12.64 18.67
CA GLU A 955 -39.27 12.30 17.45
C GLU A 955 -38.03 11.45 17.74
N GLU A 956 -37.33 11.76 18.83
CA GLU A 956 -36.16 11.02 19.27
C GLU A 956 -36.54 9.61 19.76
N ALA A 957 -37.59 9.52 20.57
CA ALA A 957 -38.15 8.26 21.04
C ALA A 957 -38.57 7.35 19.87
N MET A 958 -39.23 7.92 18.86
CA MET A 958 -39.62 7.21 17.63
C MET A 958 -38.40 6.71 16.84
N LYS A 959 -37.32 7.51 16.75
CA LYS A 959 -36.06 7.07 16.11
C LYS A 959 -35.43 5.90 16.85
N PHE A 960 -35.35 5.96 18.18
CA PHE A 960 -34.77 4.89 18.98
C PHE A 960 -35.59 3.59 18.88
N HIS A 961 -36.92 3.66 19.08
CA HIS A 961 -37.79 2.50 18.93
C HIS A 961 -37.84 1.96 17.51
N GLY A 962 -37.80 2.82 16.48
CA GLY A 962 -37.73 2.40 15.09
C GLY A 962 -36.45 1.61 14.77
N LYS A 963 -35.29 2.07 15.27
CA LYS A 963 -34.02 1.31 15.15
C LYS A 963 -34.09 -0.02 15.89
N ALA A 964 -34.60 -0.01 17.13
CA ALA A 964 -34.78 -1.23 17.93
C ALA A 964 -35.70 -2.24 17.23
N LEU A 965 -36.81 -1.77 16.63
CA LEU A 965 -37.77 -2.62 15.94
C LEU A 965 -37.16 -3.32 14.72
N THR A 966 -36.44 -2.56 13.87
CA THR A 966 -35.75 -3.11 12.70
C THR A 966 -34.73 -4.16 13.13
N GLN A 967 -33.87 -3.82 14.09
CA GLN A 967 -32.83 -4.72 14.57
C GLN A 967 -33.40 -5.98 15.26
N ALA A 968 -34.42 -5.83 16.10
CA ALA A 968 -35.06 -6.95 16.79
C ALA A 968 -35.77 -7.91 15.81
N ARG A 969 -36.40 -7.38 14.74
CA ARG A 969 -37.00 -8.21 13.69
C ARG A 969 -35.95 -8.97 12.89
N GLU A 970 -34.84 -8.33 12.54
CA GLU A 970 -33.74 -8.95 11.80
C GLU A 970 -33.13 -10.14 12.55
N ILE A 971 -32.98 -10.05 13.87
CA ILE A 971 -32.45 -11.14 14.70
C ILE A 971 -33.55 -12.08 15.23
N GLY A 972 -34.83 -11.84 14.95
CA GLY A 972 -35.93 -12.68 15.45
C GLY A 972 -36.18 -12.57 16.97
N ALA A 973 -35.79 -11.47 17.61
CA ALA A 973 -36.04 -11.22 19.03
C ALA A 973 -37.49 -10.73 19.25
N LEU A 974 -38.42 -11.67 19.48
CA LEU A 974 -39.86 -11.38 19.55
C LEU A 974 -40.23 -10.44 20.69
N LEU A 975 -39.67 -10.61 21.89
CA LEU A 975 -40.00 -9.75 23.04
C LEU A 975 -39.57 -8.30 22.82
N GLU A 976 -38.38 -8.07 22.25
CA GLU A 976 -37.90 -6.72 21.97
C GLU A 976 -38.61 -6.07 20.78
N THR A 977 -39.08 -6.88 19.82
CA THR A 977 -39.98 -6.43 18.75
C THR A 977 -41.32 -5.94 19.33
N ALA A 978 -41.88 -6.67 20.29
CA ALA A 978 -43.12 -6.26 20.97
C ALA A 978 -42.94 -4.96 21.76
N ARG A 979 -41.83 -4.82 22.50
CA ARG A 979 -41.49 -3.61 23.27
C ARG A 979 -41.24 -2.39 22.39
N ALA A 980 -40.57 -2.57 21.26
CA ALA A 980 -40.35 -1.49 20.30
C ALA A 980 -41.67 -1.02 19.68
N SER A 981 -42.52 -1.96 19.26
CA SER A 981 -43.87 -1.65 18.78
C SER A 981 -44.72 -0.95 19.85
N GLU A 982 -44.67 -1.39 21.11
CA GLU A 982 -45.37 -0.72 22.21
C GLU A 982 -44.88 0.73 22.37
N GLY A 983 -43.56 0.93 22.41
CA GLY A 983 -42.93 2.24 22.52
C GLY A 983 -43.33 3.19 21.40
N MET A 984 -43.28 2.73 20.14
CA MET A 984 -43.74 3.51 18.98
C MET A 984 -45.23 3.86 19.08
N GLY A 985 -46.06 2.89 19.50
CA GLY A 985 -47.49 3.10 19.69
C GLY A 985 -47.79 4.17 20.71
N ARG A 986 -47.09 4.16 21.85
CA ARG A 986 -47.20 5.17 22.90
C ARG A 986 -46.73 6.55 22.44
N CYS A 987 -45.63 6.63 21.69
CA CYS A 987 -45.14 7.90 21.14
C CYS A 987 -46.17 8.55 20.21
N LEU A 988 -46.72 7.77 19.26
CA LEU A 988 -47.72 8.27 18.30
C LEU A 988 -49.01 8.76 18.98
N ILE A 989 -49.43 8.13 20.07
CA ILE A 989 -50.58 8.60 20.86
C ILE A 989 -50.29 9.96 21.49
N GLN A 990 -49.09 10.15 22.06
CA GLN A 990 -48.70 11.44 22.67
C GLN A 990 -48.50 12.54 21.62
N GLU A 991 -48.11 12.20 20.39
CA GLU A 991 -48.04 13.13 19.25
C GLU A 991 -49.41 13.44 18.61
N GLY A 992 -50.49 12.82 19.08
CA GLY A 992 -51.85 13.08 18.59
C GLY A 992 -52.28 12.25 17.37
N ASP A 993 -51.59 11.15 17.05
CA ASP A 993 -51.99 10.15 16.04
C ASP A 993 -52.39 8.80 16.70
N PRO A 994 -53.55 8.75 17.39
CA PRO A 994 -53.99 7.55 18.08
C PRO A 994 -54.33 6.40 17.12
N TYR A 995 -54.66 6.69 15.86
CA TYR A 995 -54.97 5.66 14.87
C TYR A 995 -53.73 4.84 14.51
N ARG A 996 -52.63 5.50 14.16
CA ARG A 996 -51.36 4.79 13.89
C ARG A 996 -50.78 4.20 15.17
N GLY A 997 -50.85 4.92 16.28
CA GLY A 997 -50.37 4.43 17.57
C GLY A 997 -51.03 3.12 17.98
N ARG A 998 -52.36 3.03 17.84
CA ARG A 998 -53.13 1.82 18.15
C ARG A 998 -52.77 0.62 17.28
N LYS A 999 -52.39 0.82 16.01
CA LYS A 999 -51.92 -0.29 15.15
C LYS A 999 -50.68 -0.96 15.74
N PHE A 1000 -49.71 -0.18 16.19
CA PHE A 1000 -48.50 -0.69 16.83
C PHE A 1000 -48.78 -1.33 18.20
N LEU A 1001 -49.66 -0.75 19.01
CA LEU A 1001 -50.05 -1.34 20.29
C LEU A 1001 -50.80 -2.67 20.13
N ASN A 1002 -51.67 -2.80 19.14
CA ASN A 1002 -52.35 -4.07 18.82
C ASN A 1002 -51.34 -5.16 18.41
N GLU A 1003 -50.33 -4.80 17.62
CA GLU A 1003 -49.26 -5.72 17.25
C GLU A 1003 -48.49 -6.17 18.49
N ALA A 1004 -48.08 -5.24 19.35
CA ALA A 1004 -47.39 -5.55 20.61
C ALA A 1004 -48.23 -6.45 21.53
N LEU A 1005 -49.51 -6.15 21.73
CA LEU A 1005 -50.41 -6.95 22.58
C LEU A 1005 -50.55 -8.39 22.09
N ARG A 1006 -50.70 -8.59 20.78
CA ARG A 1006 -50.75 -9.93 20.18
C ARG A 1006 -49.44 -10.69 20.43
N MET A 1007 -48.30 -10.02 20.28
CA MET A 1007 -47.00 -10.64 20.52
C MET A 1007 -46.80 -11.00 21.99
N TYR A 1008 -47.12 -10.11 22.94
CA TYR A 1008 -47.04 -10.41 24.37
C TYR A 1008 -47.93 -11.60 24.77
N ARG A 1009 -49.15 -11.69 24.23
CA ARG A 1009 -50.05 -12.84 24.45
C ARG A 1009 -49.46 -14.15 23.95
N ASN A 1010 -48.94 -14.16 22.72
CA ASN A 1010 -48.29 -15.35 22.16
C ASN A 1010 -47.06 -15.78 22.97
N LEU A 1011 -46.39 -14.82 23.60
CA LEU A 1011 -45.23 -15.04 24.47
C LEU A 1011 -45.60 -15.41 25.92
N GLY A 1012 -46.89 -15.39 26.30
CA GLY A 1012 -47.31 -15.60 27.69
C GLY A 1012 -46.77 -14.54 28.67
N SER A 1013 -46.50 -13.33 28.19
CA SER A 1013 -45.83 -12.27 28.93
C SER A 1013 -46.83 -11.40 29.71
N SER A 1014 -46.49 -11.11 30.98
CA SER A 1014 -47.28 -10.26 31.89
C SER A 1014 -47.48 -8.84 31.38
N GLU A 1015 -46.60 -8.36 30.49
CA GLU A 1015 -46.74 -7.08 29.80
C GLU A 1015 -48.03 -7.00 28.96
N ALA A 1016 -48.62 -8.13 28.54
CA ALA A 1016 -49.94 -8.16 27.93
C ALA A 1016 -51.04 -7.62 28.86
N GLY A 1017 -50.96 -7.95 30.15
CA GLY A 1017 -51.89 -7.45 31.18
C GLY A 1017 -51.71 -5.95 31.42
N ASN A 1018 -50.46 -5.48 31.49
CA ASN A 1018 -50.15 -4.05 31.63
C ASN A 1018 -50.66 -3.23 30.44
N LEU A 1019 -50.48 -3.74 29.22
CA LEU A 1019 -50.97 -3.08 28.02
C LEU A 1019 -52.50 -3.15 27.92
N ALA A 1020 -53.13 -4.26 28.35
CA ALA A 1020 -54.59 -4.34 28.44
C ALA A 1020 -55.17 -3.35 29.45
N LYS A 1021 -54.52 -3.14 30.61
CA LYS A 1021 -54.88 -2.09 31.57
C LYS A 1021 -54.78 -0.70 30.95
N PHE A 1022 -53.72 -0.42 30.19
CA PHE A 1022 -53.62 0.84 29.45
C PHE A 1022 -54.77 1.04 28.45
N TYR A 1023 -55.23 0.00 27.76
CA TYR A 1023 -56.42 0.07 26.89
C TYR A 1023 -57.69 0.37 27.68
N PHE A 1024 -57.83 -0.21 28.87
CA PHE A 1024 -58.95 0.07 29.77
C PHE A 1024 -58.94 1.53 30.21
N ASP A 1025 -57.79 2.06 30.65
CA ASP A 1025 -57.63 3.45 31.10
C ASP A 1025 -57.88 4.46 29.97
N GLN A 1026 -57.59 4.09 28.70
CA GLN A 1026 -57.88 4.88 27.50
C GLN A 1026 -59.32 4.69 26.98
N GLN A 1027 -60.16 3.88 27.65
CA GLN A 1027 -61.52 3.52 27.21
C GLN A 1027 -61.59 2.84 25.83
N TRP A 1028 -60.54 2.10 25.45
CA TRP A 1028 -60.47 1.32 24.19
C TRP A 1028 -60.81 -0.16 24.39
N SER A 1029 -61.54 -0.49 25.45
CA SER A 1029 -61.80 -1.87 25.88
C SER A 1029 -62.67 -2.69 24.92
N SER A 1030 -63.53 -2.05 24.12
CA SER A 1030 -64.39 -2.71 23.10
C SER A 1030 -63.61 -3.37 21.96
N ASP A 1031 -62.32 -3.07 21.85
CA ASP A 1031 -61.48 -3.44 20.73
C ASP A 1031 -60.47 -4.56 21.02
N ILE A 1032 -60.48 -5.07 22.26
CA ILE A 1032 -59.70 -6.24 22.66
C ILE A 1032 -60.43 -7.48 22.11
N THR A 1033 -60.02 -7.96 20.94
CA THR A 1033 -60.48 -9.28 20.48
C THR A 1033 -59.93 -10.36 21.43
N PRO A 1034 -60.78 -11.21 22.01
CA PRO A 1034 -60.30 -12.40 22.70
C PRO A 1034 -59.76 -13.37 21.64
N SER A 1035 -58.49 -13.77 21.74
CA SER A 1035 -57.96 -14.85 20.91
C SER A 1035 -58.58 -16.17 21.38
N ALA A 1036 -59.14 -16.93 20.45
CA ALA A 1036 -59.62 -18.28 20.72
C ALA A 1036 -58.48 -19.14 21.31
N GLY A 1037 -58.59 -19.48 22.60
CA GLY A 1037 -57.67 -20.40 23.29
C GLY A 1037 -56.97 -19.88 24.55
N ALA A 1038 -57.16 -18.63 24.98
CA ALA A 1038 -56.60 -18.15 26.26
C ALA A 1038 -57.58 -18.44 27.42
N ASP A 1039 -57.07 -19.10 28.46
CA ASP A 1039 -57.79 -19.40 29.71
C ASP A 1039 -58.34 -18.11 30.36
N PRO A 1040 -59.64 -18.00 30.66
CA PRO A 1040 -60.28 -16.78 31.15
C PRO A 1040 -59.81 -16.29 32.54
N GLN A 1041 -58.87 -16.96 33.20
CA GLN A 1041 -58.35 -16.53 34.51
C GLN A 1041 -57.52 -15.23 34.46
N PHE A 1042 -56.95 -14.83 33.32
CA PHE A 1042 -56.10 -13.62 33.22
C PHE A 1042 -56.85 -12.29 32.94
N VAL A 1043 -58.19 -12.28 32.96
CA VAL A 1043 -59.00 -11.08 32.65
C VAL A 1043 -59.82 -10.57 33.85
N LYS A 1044 -59.68 -11.14 35.05
CA LYS A 1044 -60.28 -10.56 36.27
C LYS A 1044 -59.23 -9.77 37.06
N PRO A 1045 -59.42 -8.45 37.26
CA PRO A 1045 -58.73 -7.78 38.35
C PRO A 1045 -59.33 -8.27 39.67
N GLU A 1046 -58.57 -9.01 40.47
CA GLU A 1046 -58.89 -9.17 41.89
C GLU A 1046 -58.67 -7.82 42.56
N ILE A 1047 -59.77 -7.09 42.74
CA ILE A 1047 -59.86 -6.01 43.71
C ILE A 1047 -60.35 -6.67 45.00
N ALA A 1048 -59.47 -6.74 46.00
CA ALA A 1048 -59.87 -6.94 47.38
C ALA A 1048 -60.52 -5.63 47.86
N ASP A 1049 -61.74 -5.71 48.41
CA ASP A 1049 -62.41 -4.62 49.11
C ASP A 1049 -61.64 -4.27 50.39
N GLU A 1050 -61.15 -3.02 50.49
CA GLU A 1050 -61.16 -2.19 51.71
C GLU A 1050 -61.19 -0.70 51.33
#